data_AF-A0A1F5ZRS3-F1
#
_entry.id   AF-A0A1F5ZRS3-F1
#
_cell.length_a   1.000
_cell.length_b   1.000
_cell.length_c   1.000
_cell.angle_alpha   90.00
_cell.angle_beta   90.00
_cell.angle_gamma   90.00
#
_symmetry.space_group_name_H-M   'P 1'
#
loop_
_entity.id
_entity.type
_entity.pdbx_description
1 polymer ?
#
loop_
_entity_poly.entity_id
_entity_poly.type
_entity_poly.pdbx_seq_one_letter_code
_entity_poly.pdbx_strand_id
1 'polypeptide(L)'
;MKKVIWLSFFVLFFLIPIKTQAAKANFLIINQVRGNESCCHAGNLKLITEINQEKSLNSLPINWALRFDALLDDKIAENLSKSGEIGLLLEITPQLASASGVKYKGDPSGKDWYLAKNSFLIGYTQDERKKIIDTLFEQYYKNYHSYPSFTVSWMIDAWSLRYIYEKYHIVLHELTKEQYETDSYTLYGGIFNAPYYPSLNHPLIPADEEKLDLLIVRQTISDVIKNYGSSKAYYTSQPNDYRQSKEHLDFNYFQGLVDNALKQTNPNNLNIIGIENSPDFDKYIPEYFKQLNLIGSLKDKGKIALQKPSQYFANYKKIFPSNPAFYIQNISDDKKNGVIWYFGKTYRARIILKNSELILDDLRTFEFIEDPYKESPSISDYSYWIVPFLLDGSQMYTVSNDQKKYLKKIGLLNDLVLPDYVVDPYGISFGKGNFSLYENGQELDIYYEGNKKGIHLTPDKIIFDKKINPYLVTSKRIKMDELFQKDETTISHNKLPDLAFKLENNSLLMGWEFQNIFTPLFKLDTINESYELSVVSIKNLEHLNIIFQPERAALPLNKSKTVIYWNNKDAIAGRNPIRIFLLPLNILSRPTKIRRIEVTSNNTSNLNITYPQDYSYKITPWFVDISSEAIGSSFISIKADEVTLAENVTIVFHANCSKRFQYCLNHPGELVYFIKTIISEQVSKLKPES
;
A
#
# COMPACT_ATOMS: atom_id res chain seq x y z
N MET A 1 45.80 -45.61 -64.36
CA MET A 1 45.42 -44.28 -63.83
C MET A 1 43.91 -44.12 -63.87
N LYS A 2 43.24 -43.98 -62.71
CA LYS A 2 42.03 -43.16 -62.50
C LYS A 2 41.80 -43.07 -60.99
N LYS A 3 42.12 -41.90 -60.42
CA LYS A 3 42.05 -41.59 -58.99
C LYS A 3 40.58 -41.28 -58.62
N VAL A 4 40.06 -41.97 -57.62
CA VAL A 4 38.82 -41.63 -56.93
C VAL A 4 39.18 -40.64 -55.83
N ILE A 5 38.60 -39.43 -55.88
CA ILE A 5 38.77 -38.40 -54.87
C ILE A 5 37.54 -38.44 -53.96
N TRP A 6 37.75 -38.85 -52.72
CA TRP A 6 36.82 -38.65 -51.61
C TRP A 6 36.95 -37.20 -51.13
N LEU A 7 35.89 -36.40 -51.29
CA LEU A 7 35.80 -35.07 -50.69
C LEU A 7 35.15 -35.20 -49.31
N SER A 8 35.97 -35.11 -48.26
CA SER A 8 35.49 -34.96 -46.88
C SER A 8 34.99 -33.53 -46.68
N PHE A 9 33.67 -33.36 -46.51
CA PHE A 9 33.05 -32.10 -46.12
C PHE A 9 33.29 -31.86 -44.62
N PHE A 10 34.35 -31.12 -44.28
CA PHE A 10 34.57 -30.62 -42.92
C PHE A 10 33.68 -29.38 -42.73
N VAL A 11 32.52 -29.56 -42.09
CA VAL A 11 31.68 -28.45 -41.64
C VAL A 11 32.35 -27.84 -40.40
N LEU A 12 33.16 -26.80 -40.61
CA LEU A 12 33.59 -25.91 -39.53
C LEU A 12 32.36 -25.13 -39.03
N PHE A 13 31.76 -25.59 -37.93
CA PHE A 13 30.92 -24.74 -37.09
C PHE A 13 31.82 -23.66 -36.49
N PHE A 14 31.88 -22.49 -37.13
CA PHE A 14 32.30 -21.28 -36.45
C PHE A 14 31.25 -20.97 -35.38
N LEU A 15 31.54 -21.39 -34.14
CA LEU A 15 30.94 -20.84 -32.93
C LEU A 15 31.32 -19.35 -32.87
N ILE A 16 30.56 -18.51 -33.57
CA ILE A 16 30.56 -17.08 -33.29
C ILE A 16 29.97 -16.96 -31.89
N PRO A 17 30.71 -16.49 -30.88
CA PRO A 17 30.12 -16.21 -29.59
C PRO A 17 29.05 -15.15 -29.82
N ILE A 18 27.78 -15.53 -29.71
CA ILE A 18 26.70 -14.58 -29.55
C ILE A 18 27.04 -13.86 -28.25
N LYS A 19 27.59 -12.65 -28.37
CA LYS A 19 27.69 -11.73 -27.23
C LYS A 19 26.24 -11.45 -26.85
N THR A 20 25.73 -12.20 -25.87
CA THR A 20 24.51 -11.86 -25.16
C THR A 20 24.76 -10.50 -24.53
N GLN A 21 24.24 -9.46 -25.17
CA GLN A 21 24.27 -8.12 -24.61
C GLN A 21 23.41 -8.18 -23.35
N ALA A 22 24.00 -7.90 -22.19
CA ALA A 22 23.27 -7.83 -20.93
C ALA A 22 22.03 -6.93 -21.12
N ALA A 23 20.86 -7.41 -20.71
CA ALA A 23 19.63 -6.64 -20.79
C ALA A 23 19.82 -5.33 -20.04
N LYS A 24 19.52 -4.20 -20.69
CA LYS A 24 19.60 -2.88 -20.03
C LYS A 24 18.44 -2.77 -19.05
N ALA A 25 18.68 -2.17 -17.88
CA ALA A 25 17.60 -1.82 -16.97
C ALA A 25 16.64 -0.83 -17.64
N ASN A 26 15.33 -1.10 -17.55
CA ASN A 26 14.31 -0.25 -18.15
C ASN A 26 13.86 0.83 -17.17
N PHE A 27 13.67 2.04 -17.69
CA PHE A 27 13.19 3.19 -16.95
C PHE A 27 12.02 3.88 -17.66
N LEU A 28 11.06 4.35 -16.87
CA LEU A 28 10.01 5.30 -17.29
C LEU A 28 10.06 6.53 -16.39
N ILE A 29 9.72 7.69 -16.95
CA ILE A 29 9.51 8.93 -16.19
C ILE A 29 8.04 9.28 -16.32
N ILE A 30 7.25 9.16 -15.25
CA ILE A 30 5.82 9.48 -15.25
C ILE A 30 5.53 10.47 -14.14
N ASN A 31 5.07 11.67 -14.51
CA ASN A 31 4.71 12.74 -13.58
C ASN A 31 3.19 12.90 -13.53
N GLN A 32 2.67 13.12 -12.34
CA GLN A 32 1.25 13.39 -12.12
C GLN A 32 1.00 14.90 -12.15
N VAL A 33 0.02 15.33 -12.93
CA VAL A 33 -0.30 16.75 -13.14
C VAL A 33 -1.73 17.04 -12.72
N ARG A 34 -1.86 17.84 -11.66
CA ARG A 34 -3.11 18.41 -11.17
C ARG A 34 -3.27 19.84 -11.71
N GLY A 35 -4.50 20.25 -11.96
CA GLY A 35 -4.85 21.61 -12.35
C GLY A 35 -5.09 22.51 -11.13
N ASN A 36 -5.82 23.61 -11.32
CA ASN A 36 -6.00 24.63 -10.29
C ASN A 36 -7.18 24.38 -9.33
N GLU A 37 -7.84 23.21 -9.39
CA GLU A 37 -9.00 22.93 -8.54
C GLU A 37 -8.58 22.78 -7.07
N SER A 38 -8.98 23.75 -6.24
CA SER A 38 -8.43 23.95 -4.90
C SER A 38 -8.92 22.95 -3.85
N CYS A 39 -10.06 22.29 -4.05
CA CYS A 39 -10.56 21.29 -3.09
C CYS A 39 -9.56 20.16 -2.86
N CYS A 40 -8.82 19.79 -3.90
CA CYS A 40 -8.33 18.44 -4.01
C CYS A 40 -6.82 18.44 -4.25
N HIS A 41 -6.10 19.26 -3.48
CA HIS A 41 -4.67 19.55 -3.65
C HIS A 41 -4.34 20.09 -5.06
N ALA A 42 -4.42 21.41 -5.24
CA ALA A 42 -4.14 22.03 -6.54
C ALA A 42 -2.69 21.82 -6.99
N GLY A 43 -2.49 21.75 -8.30
CA GLY A 43 -1.18 21.81 -8.95
C GLY A 43 -0.79 23.22 -9.37
N ASN A 44 0.48 23.39 -9.76
CA ASN A 44 0.99 24.61 -10.37
C ASN A 44 1.82 24.29 -11.63
N LEU A 45 2.25 25.34 -12.34
CA LEU A 45 3.07 25.22 -13.57
C LEU A 45 4.57 25.08 -13.31
N LYS A 46 5.04 25.23 -12.07
CA LYS A 46 6.46 25.39 -11.76
C LYS A 46 7.29 24.20 -12.22
N LEU A 47 6.90 22.99 -11.80
CA LEU A 47 7.57 21.75 -12.22
C LEU A 47 7.70 21.64 -13.75
N ILE A 48 6.60 21.88 -14.46
CA ILE A 48 6.52 21.76 -15.92
C ILE A 48 7.42 22.80 -16.60
N THR A 49 7.29 24.06 -16.18
CA THR A 49 8.05 25.18 -16.77
C THR A 49 9.55 25.06 -16.51
N GLU A 50 9.97 24.68 -15.31
CA GLU A 50 11.39 24.48 -15.00
C GLU A 50 11.97 23.31 -15.80
N ILE A 51 11.24 22.20 -15.96
CA ILE A 51 11.69 21.06 -16.77
C ILE A 51 11.93 21.46 -18.22
N ASN A 52 11.03 22.26 -18.82
CA ASN A 52 11.20 22.71 -20.20
C ASN A 52 12.33 23.73 -20.40
N GLN A 53 12.61 24.53 -19.36
CA GLN A 53 13.70 25.51 -19.40
C GLN A 53 15.08 24.83 -19.31
N GLU A 54 15.14 23.66 -18.68
CA GLU A 54 16.37 22.88 -18.56
C GLU A 54 16.67 22.08 -19.85
N LYS A 55 17.55 22.65 -20.69
CA LYS A 55 17.89 22.09 -21.99
C LYS A 55 18.43 20.65 -21.93
N SER A 56 19.11 20.27 -20.84
CA SER A 56 19.62 18.89 -20.69
C SER A 56 18.50 17.84 -20.63
N LEU A 57 17.29 18.24 -20.21
CA LEU A 57 16.16 17.35 -19.99
C LEU A 57 15.23 17.23 -21.21
N ASN A 58 15.30 18.17 -22.16
CA ASN A 58 14.40 18.24 -23.32
C ASN A 58 14.41 16.99 -24.22
N SER A 59 15.47 16.18 -24.17
CA SER A 59 15.57 14.93 -24.95
C SER A 59 15.05 13.69 -24.21
N LEU A 60 14.73 13.79 -22.92
CA LEU A 60 14.24 12.67 -22.13
C LEU A 60 12.74 12.46 -22.39
N PRO A 61 12.25 11.23 -22.58
CA PRO A 61 10.82 10.96 -22.73
C PRO A 61 10.10 11.10 -21.38
N ILE A 62 9.80 12.35 -21.00
CA ILE A 62 9.07 12.71 -19.78
C ILE A 62 7.57 12.61 -20.07
N ASN A 63 6.88 11.71 -19.36
CA ASN A 63 5.47 11.44 -19.57
C ASN A 63 4.62 12.12 -18.48
N TRP A 64 3.40 12.53 -18.84
CA TRP A 64 2.55 13.36 -17.99
C TRP A 64 1.15 12.76 -17.87
N ALA A 65 0.72 12.39 -16.67
CA ALA A 65 -0.63 11.94 -16.39
C ALA A 65 -1.48 13.11 -15.91
N LEU A 66 -2.44 13.56 -16.73
CA LEU A 66 -3.23 14.76 -16.44
C LEU A 66 -4.51 14.40 -15.70
N ARG A 67 -4.76 15.07 -14.57
CA ARG A 67 -6.08 15.10 -13.93
C ARG A 67 -7.07 15.86 -14.80
N PHE A 68 -8.37 15.67 -14.59
CA PHE A 68 -9.41 16.32 -15.38
C PHE A 68 -9.28 17.86 -15.44
N ASP A 69 -9.02 18.52 -14.31
CA ASP A 69 -8.83 19.97 -14.27
C ASP A 69 -7.54 20.41 -14.99
N ALA A 70 -6.47 19.62 -14.94
CA ALA A 70 -5.25 19.87 -15.71
C ALA A 70 -5.46 19.70 -17.22
N LEU A 71 -6.31 18.73 -17.61
CA LEU A 71 -6.67 18.47 -19.00
C LEU A 71 -7.48 19.63 -19.60
N LEU A 72 -8.18 20.41 -18.78
CA LEU A 72 -8.93 21.59 -19.20
C LEU A 72 -8.08 22.89 -19.23
N ASP A 73 -6.85 22.86 -18.72
CA ASP A 73 -6.00 24.05 -18.60
C ASP A 73 -5.07 24.19 -19.82
N ASP A 74 -5.42 25.14 -20.70
CA ASP A 74 -4.63 25.46 -21.90
C ASP A 74 -3.17 25.81 -21.57
N LYS A 75 -2.90 26.47 -20.42
CA LYS A 75 -1.53 26.83 -20.05
C LYS A 75 -0.72 25.60 -19.69
N ILE A 76 -1.32 24.61 -19.04
CA ILE A 76 -0.67 23.31 -18.82
C ILE A 76 -0.39 22.67 -20.17
N ALA A 77 -1.40 22.54 -21.03
CA ALA A 77 -1.27 21.90 -22.34
C ALA A 77 -0.17 22.54 -23.22
N GLU A 78 -0.10 23.88 -23.27
CA GLU A 78 0.93 24.63 -24.01
C GLU A 78 2.36 24.39 -23.48
N ASN A 79 2.49 24.10 -22.18
CA ASN A 79 3.77 23.88 -21.53
C ASN A 79 4.14 22.40 -21.38
N LEU A 80 3.34 21.41 -21.81
CA LEU A 80 3.79 20.01 -21.67
C LEU A 80 4.94 19.70 -22.64
N SER A 81 5.98 19.02 -22.15
CA SER A 81 7.06 18.54 -23.02
C SER A 81 6.52 17.57 -24.06
N LYS A 82 6.96 17.74 -25.32
CA LYS A 82 6.58 16.88 -26.45
C LYS A 82 7.44 15.62 -26.57
N SER A 83 8.44 15.46 -25.71
CA SER A 83 9.39 14.34 -25.79
C SER A 83 8.81 13.01 -25.29
N GLY A 84 7.83 13.02 -24.38
CA GLY A 84 7.15 11.83 -23.86
C GLY A 84 5.75 11.60 -24.40
N GLU A 85 4.88 11.01 -23.57
CA GLU A 85 3.45 10.77 -23.83
C GLU A 85 2.59 11.47 -22.78
N ILE A 86 1.35 11.80 -23.16
CA ILE A 86 0.35 12.38 -22.27
C ILE A 86 -0.69 11.29 -21.96
N GLY A 87 -0.85 10.98 -20.69
CA GLY A 87 -1.82 10.04 -20.15
C GLY A 87 -2.86 10.73 -19.27
N LEU A 88 -3.66 9.94 -18.57
CA LEU A 88 -4.69 10.43 -17.64
C LEU A 88 -4.42 10.00 -16.20
N LEU A 89 -4.57 10.93 -15.26
CA LEU A 89 -4.66 10.65 -13.83
C LEU A 89 -6.15 10.51 -13.46
N LEU A 90 -6.55 9.29 -13.09
CA LEU A 90 -7.94 8.95 -12.75
C LEU A 90 -8.28 9.33 -11.30
N GLU A 91 -8.05 10.59 -10.95
CA GLU A 91 -8.37 11.17 -9.64
C GLU A 91 -9.66 11.99 -9.76
N ILE A 92 -10.67 11.65 -8.94
CA ILE A 92 -12.00 12.26 -9.01
C ILE A 92 -12.03 13.51 -8.13
N THR A 93 -12.48 14.60 -8.75
CA THR A 93 -12.73 15.89 -8.11
C THR A 93 -14.22 16.27 -8.24
N PRO A 94 -14.72 17.26 -7.47
CA PRO A 94 -16.03 17.86 -7.69
C PRO A 94 -16.27 18.27 -9.14
N GLN A 95 -15.28 18.87 -9.81
CA GLN A 95 -15.41 19.25 -11.22
C GLN A 95 -15.61 18.04 -12.15
N LEU A 96 -14.78 16.99 -12.03
CA LEU A 96 -14.94 15.77 -12.84
C LEU A 96 -16.26 15.07 -12.56
N ALA A 97 -16.62 14.92 -11.28
CA ALA A 97 -17.87 14.28 -10.88
C ALA A 97 -19.09 15.03 -11.46
N SER A 98 -19.11 16.37 -11.33
CA SER A 98 -20.14 17.24 -11.89
C SER A 98 -20.24 17.11 -13.42
N ALA A 99 -19.10 17.20 -14.12
CA ALA A 99 -19.04 17.05 -15.58
C ALA A 99 -19.56 15.69 -16.06
N SER A 100 -19.38 14.66 -15.22
CA SER A 100 -19.83 13.29 -15.50
C SER A 100 -21.29 13.02 -15.11
N GLY A 101 -21.99 14.00 -14.52
CA GLY A 101 -23.34 13.81 -13.98
C GLY A 101 -23.39 12.83 -12.80
N VAL A 102 -22.31 12.79 -12.01
CA VAL A 102 -22.15 11.93 -10.82
C VAL A 102 -21.99 12.81 -9.57
N LYS A 103 -22.58 12.38 -8.45
CA LYS A 103 -22.40 13.07 -7.17
C LYS A 103 -21.00 12.77 -6.61
N TYR A 104 -20.20 13.80 -6.37
CA TYR A 104 -18.94 13.69 -5.64
C TYR A 104 -19.17 13.13 -4.23
N LYS A 105 -18.35 12.15 -3.82
CA LYS A 105 -18.54 11.46 -2.52
C LYS A 105 -17.92 12.22 -1.34
N GLY A 106 -16.90 13.04 -1.59
CA GLY A 106 -16.23 13.83 -0.58
C GLY A 106 -16.93 15.16 -0.28
N ASP A 107 -16.36 15.90 0.66
CA ASP A 107 -16.71 17.28 0.95
C ASP A 107 -16.16 18.19 -0.17
N PRO A 108 -17.01 19.01 -0.82
CA PRO A 108 -16.57 19.92 -1.87
C PRO A 108 -15.51 20.94 -1.44
N SER A 109 -15.37 21.23 -0.14
CA SER A 109 -14.29 22.06 0.39
C SER A 109 -12.91 21.40 0.31
N GLY A 110 -12.86 20.08 0.18
CA GLY A 110 -11.61 19.35 0.07
C GLY A 110 -11.13 18.63 1.33
N LYS A 111 -11.77 18.83 2.49
CA LYS A 111 -11.21 18.35 3.77
C LYS A 111 -10.96 16.82 3.84
N ASP A 112 -11.60 16.04 2.99
CA ASP A 112 -11.53 14.58 2.92
C ASP A 112 -11.27 14.06 1.51
N TRP A 113 -10.76 14.90 0.60
CA TRP A 113 -10.52 14.51 -0.81
C TRP A 113 -9.64 13.26 -0.88
N TYR A 114 -8.54 13.24 -0.11
CA TYR A 114 -7.51 12.20 -0.11
C TYR A 114 -8.01 10.79 0.27
N LEU A 115 -9.23 10.67 0.81
CA LEU A 115 -9.82 9.37 1.09
C LEU A 115 -10.04 8.57 -0.20
N ALA A 116 -9.63 7.31 -0.21
CA ALA A 116 -9.67 6.46 -1.40
C ALA A 116 -11.09 6.36 -2.01
N LYS A 117 -12.12 6.30 -1.16
CA LYS A 117 -13.54 6.31 -1.57
C LYS A 117 -14.01 7.61 -2.24
N ASN A 118 -13.29 8.71 -2.06
CA ASN A 118 -13.63 10.02 -2.63
C ASN A 118 -12.82 10.28 -3.89
N SER A 119 -11.51 10.00 -3.84
CA SER A 119 -10.54 10.29 -4.91
C SER A 119 -10.46 9.25 -6.01
N PHE A 120 -10.84 7.98 -5.78
CA PHE A 120 -10.65 6.91 -6.78
C PHE A 120 -11.97 6.24 -7.18
N LEU A 121 -11.94 5.61 -8.36
CA LEU A 121 -13.10 4.93 -8.95
C LEU A 121 -13.72 3.87 -8.03
N ILE A 122 -12.91 3.27 -7.15
CA ILE A 122 -13.38 2.25 -6.19
C ILE A 122 -14.51 2.75 -5.29
N GLY A 123 -14.66 4.05 -5.03
CA GLY A 123 -15.74 4.60 -4.21
C GLY A 123 -17.07 4.86 -4.92
N TYR A 124 -17.13 4.62 -6.23
CA TYR A 124 -18.29 4.86 -7.08
C TYR A 124 -18.91 3.53 -7.54
N THR A 125 -20.18 3.51 -7.93
CA THR A 125 -20.80 2.32 -8.54
C THR A 125 -20.31 2.12 -9.97
N GLN A 126 -20.46 0.92 -10.57
CA GLN A 126 -20.05 0.68 -11.96
C GLN A 126 -20.67 1.68 -12.96
N ASP A 127 -21.95 2.03 -12.80
CA ASP A 127 -22.61 3.05 -13.63
C ASP A 127 -21.99 4.44 -13.46
N GLU A 128 -21.65 4.82 -12.23
CA GLU A 128 -20.96 6.08 -11.94
C GLU A 128 -19.53 6.06 -12.51
N ARG A 129 -18.78 4.98 -12.29
CA ARG A 129 -17.42 4.75 -12.83
C ARG A 129 -17.41 4.88 -14.34
N LYS A 130 -18.36 4.24 -15.02
CA LYS A 130 -18.53 4.33 -16.48
C LYS A 130 -18.65 5.77 -16.95
N LYS A 131 -19.53 6.55 -16.33
CA LYS A 131 -19.76 7.96 -16.70
C LYS A 131 -18.51 8.82 -16.45
N ILE A 132 -17.84 8.60 -15.32
CA ILE A 132 -16.59 9.31 -14.97
C ILE A 132 -15.50 9.02 -15.99
N ILE A 133 -15.26 7.74 -16.28
CA ILE A 133 -14.26 7.30 -17.26
C ILE A 133 -14.61 7.87 -18.64
N ASP A 134 -15.85 7.70 -19.10
CA ASP A 134 -16.26 8.16 -20.43
C ASP A 134 -16.08 9.67 -20.59
N THR A 135 -16.48 10.45 -19.59
CA THR A 135 -16.31 11.93 -19.61
C THR A 135 -14.84 12.33 -19.70
N LEU A 136 -13.98 11.71 -18.92
CA LEU A 136 -12.55 12.01 -18.90
C LEU A 136 -11.87 11.65 -20.23
N PHE A 137 -12.17 10.48 -20.79
CA PHE A 137 -11.59 10.01 -22.06
C PHE A 137 -12.14 10.77 -23.26
N GLU A 138 -13.42 11.14 -23.27
CA GLU A 138 -14.00 12.02 -24.30
C GLU A 138 -13.35 13.40 -24.27
N GLN A 139 -13.09 13.96 -23.08
CA GLN A 139 -12.37 15.22 -22.96
C GLN A 139 -10.94 15.10 -23.50
N TYR A 140 -10.24 13.99 -23.21
CA TYR A 140 -8.92 13.73 -23.76
C TYR A 140 -8.95 13.68 -25.29
N TYR A 141 -9.91 12.95 -25.86
CA TYR A 141 -10.05 12.81 -27.31
C TYR A 141 -10.33 14.15 -28.00
N LYS A 142 -11.09 15.06 -27.37
CA LYS A 142 -11.30 16.42 -27.89
C LYS A 142 -9.99 17.21 -28.00
N ASN A 143 -9.08 17.03 -27.05
CA ASN A 143 -7.82 17.77 -26.99
C ASN A 143 -6.73 17.15 -27.89
N TYR A 144 -6.67 15.83 -27.99
CA TYR A 144 -5.54 15.12 -28.62
C TYR A 144 -5.91 14.28 -29.85
N HIS A 145 -7.20 14.13 -30.16
CA HIS A 145 -7.72 13.35 -31.30
C HIS A 145 -7.28 11.88 -31.34
N SER A 146 -6.88 11.35 -30.18
CA SER A 146 -6.58 9.94 -29.92
C SER A 146 -6.94 9.64 -28.46
N TYR A 147 -6.93 8.37 -28.06
CA TYR A 147 -6.98 7.99 -26.64
C TYR A 147 -5.56 7.82 -26.08
N PRO A 148 -5.36 7.98 -24.76
CA PRO A 148 -4.03 7.85 -24.16
C PRO A 148 -3.56 6.39 -24.18
N SER A 149 -2.25 6.17 -24.19
CA SER A 149 -1.67 4.83 -24.06
C SER A 149 -1.65 4.33 -22.61
N PHE A 150 -1.61 5.25 -21.64
CA PHE A 150 -1.47 4.93 -20.23
C PHE A 150 -2.35 5.76 -19.31
N THR A 151 -2.61 5.21 -18.13
CA THR A 151 -3.37 5.87 -17.06
C THR A 151 -2.66 5.68 -15.72
N VAL A 152 -2.95 6.55 -14.77
CA VAL A 152 -2.42 6.49 -13.40
C VAL A 152 -3.61 6.57 -12.44
N SER A 153 -3.62 5.73 -11.41
CA SER A 153 -4.50 5.86 -10.26
C SER A 153 -3.87 5.12 -9.08
N TRP A 154 -3.92 5.68 -7.88
CA TRP A 154 -3.37 4.96 -6.72
C TRP A 154 -4.10 3.65 -6.44
N MET A 155 -5.41 3.59 -6.72
CA MET A 155 -6.20 2.36 -6.77
C MET A 155 -7.21 2.41 -7.93
N ILE A 156 -7.54 1.27 -8.51
CA ILE A 156 -8.57 1.12 -9.55
C ILE A 156 -9.27 -0.22 -9.37
N ASP A 157 -10.60 -0.34 -9.45
CA ASP A 157 -11.21 -1.67 -9.35
C ASP A 157 -11.02 -2.50 -10.64
N ALA A 158 -11.17 -3.83 -10.53
CA ALA A 158 -11.02 -4.77 -11.64
C ALA A 158 -11.96 -4.45 -12.81
N TRP A 159 -13.19 -4.02 -12.52
CA TRP A 159 -14.16 -3.66 -13.55
C TRP A 159 -13.72 -2.43 -14.33
N SER A 160 -13.31 -1.36 -13.64
CA SER A 160 -12.81 -0.13 -14.27
C SER A 160 -11.56 -0.38 -15.12
N LEU A 161 -10.61 -1.17 -14.59
CA LEU A 161 -9.38 -1.50 -15.29
C LEU A 161 -9.66 -2.28 -16.59
N ARG A 162 -10.58 -3.26 -16.52
CA ARG A 162 -11.04 -3.98 -17.70
C ARG A 162 -11.75 -3.06 -18.69
N TYR A 163 -12.62 -2.16 -18.22
CA TYR A 163 -13.37 -1.25 -19.06
C TYR A 163 -12.46 -0.30 -19.85
N ILE A 164 -11.43 0.29 -19.22
CA ILE A 164 -10.48 1.17 -19.93
C ILE A 164 -9.62 0.41 -20.95
N TYR A 165 -9.33 -0.87 -20.70
CA TYR A 165 -8.64 -1.73 -21.65
C TYR A 165 -9.52 -2.09 -22.85
N GLU A 166 -10.72 -2.60 -22.62
CA GLU A 166 -11.61 -3.08 -23.68
C GLU A 166 -12.11 -1.92 -24.56
N LYS A 167 -12.50 -0.78 -23.96
CA LYS A 167 -13.10 0.33 -24.69
C LYS A 167 -12.08 1.33 -25.25
N TYR A 168 -11.05 1.65 -24.46
CA TYR A 168 -10.10 2.72 -24.79
C TYR A 168 -8.70 2.22 -25.13
N HIS A 169 -8.47 0.90 -25.09
CA HIS A 169 -7.20 0.26 -25.47
C HIS A 169 -5.99 0.77 -24.67
N ILE A 170 -6.21 1.10 -23.39
CA ILE A 170 -5.11 1.39 -22.46
C ILE A 170 -4.17 0.18 -22.39
N VAL A 171 -2.87 0.42 -22.55
CA VAL A 171 -1.85 -0.64 -22.55
C VAL A 171 -1.01 -0.67 -21.27
N LEU A 172 -1.01 0.40 -20.49
CA LEU A 172 -0.29 0.51 -19.23
C LEU A 172 -1.10 1.26 -18.18
N HIS A 173 -1.16 0.75 -16.96
CA HIS A 173 -1.76 1.42 -15.81
C HIS A 173 -0.79 1.43 -14.63
N GLU A 174 -0.56 2.61 -14.05
CA GLU A 174 0.31 2.79 -12.89
C GLU A 174 -0.50 2.84 -11.60
N LEU A 175 -0.15 1.96 -10.65
CA LEU A 175 -0.64 1.94 -9.28
C LEU A 175 0.35 2.62 -8.33
N THR A 176 -0.10 2.92 -7.10
CA THR A 176 0.80 3.41 -6.04
C THR A 176 1.89 2.38 -5.67
N LYS A 177 2.88 2.80 -4.89
CA LYS A 177 3.94 1.99 -4.25
C LYS A 177 3.41 1.03 -3.21
N GLU A 178 4.17 -0.04 -2.92
CA GLU A 178 3.81 -0.96 -1.85
C GLU A 178 3.73 -0.21 -0.52
N GLN A 179 2.54 -0.20 0.07
CA GLN A 179 2.24 0.56 1.28
C GLN A 179 1.10 -0.09 2.06
N TYR A 180 1.11 0.14 3.38
CA TYR A 180 0.12 -0.36 4.31
C TYR A 180 -0.49 0.81 5.08
N GLU A 181 -1.80 1.02 4.92
CA GLU A 181 -2.58 2.10 5.55
C GLU A 181 -1.95 3.50 5.44
N THR A 182 -1.29 3.78 4.32
CA THR A 182 -0.76 5.11 3.98
C THR A 182 -1.79 5.85 3.12
N ASP A 183 -1.99 7.14 3.34
CA ASP A 183 -2.91 8.00 2.57
C ASP A 183 -4.36 7.50 2.42
N SER A 184 -4.82 6.64 3.35
CA SER A 184 -6.14 5.97 3.37
C SER A 184 -6.29 4.69 2.53
N TYR A 185 -5.20 4.13 1.99
CA TYR A 185 -5.28 2.88 1.22
C TYR A 185 -4.06 1.96 1.37
N THR A 186 -4.30 0.67 1.16
CA THR A 186 -3.31 -0.41 1.26
C THR A 186 -3.23 -1.18 -0.05
N LEU A 187 -2.02 -1.32 -0.59
CA LEU A 187 -1.71 -2.19 -1.72
C LEU A 187 -0.48 -3.02 -1.38
N TYR A 188 -0.70 -4.19 -0.80
CA TYR A 188 0.32 -4.92 -0.06
C TYR A 188 0.48 -6.37 -0.51
N GLY A 189 1.70 -6.76 -0.87
CA GLY A 189 2.03 -8.13 -1.27
C GLY A 189 2.08 -8.38 -2.78
N GLY A 190 1.86 -7.35 -3.60
CA GLY A 190 1.92 -7.45 -5.07
C GLY A 190 3.33 -7.44 -5.64
N ILE A 191 3.42 -7.37 -6.97
CA ILE A 191 4.70 -7.24 -7.70
C ILE A 191 5.16 -5.77 -7.70
N PHE A 192 6.46 -5.54 -7.51
CA PHE A 192 7.10 -4.22 -7.55
C PHE A 192 8.43 -4.26 -8.33
N ASN A 193 8.93 -3.10 -8.78
CA ASN A 193 10.14 -2.95 -9.61
C ASN A 193 10.15 -3.81 -10.91
N ALA A 194 8.95 -4.21 -11.36
CA ALA A 194 8.70 -4.96 -12.57
C ALA A 194 7.22 -4.77 -12.97
N PRO A 195 6.87 -4.85 -14.26
CA PRO A 195 5.48 -4.86 -14.69
C PRO A 195 4.88 -6.27 -14.56
N TYR A 196 3.56 -6.35 -14.69
CA TYR A 196 2.85 -7.63 -14.85
C TYR A 196 1.51 -7.44 -15.57
N TYR A 197 1.04 -8.51 -16.21
CA TYR A 197 -0.35 -8.65 -16.64
C TYR A 197 -1.21 -9.03 -15.44
N PRO A 198 -2.22 -8.24 -15.06
CA PRO A 198 -3.09 -8.56 -13.95
C PRO A 198 -4.16 -9.59 -14.35
N SER A 199 -4.70 -10.28 -13.34
CA SER A 199 -5.92 -11.07 -13.47
C SER A 199 -7.10 -10.20 -13.93
N LEU A 200 -8.01 -10.78 -14.70
CA LEU A 200 -9.31 -10.19 -15.03
C LEU A 200 -10.12 -9.79 -13.77
N ASN A 201 -9.83 -10.40 -12.62
CA ASN A 201 -10.63 -10.26 -11.41
C ASN A 201 -9.97 -9.44 -10.31
N HIS A 202 -8.66 -9.16 -10.37
CA HIS A 202 -7.99 -8.40 -9.33
C HIS A 202 -6.73 -7.67 -9.84
N PRO A 203 -6.67 -6.31 -9.81
CA PRO A 203 -5.56 -5.55 -10.39
C PRO A 203 -4.20 -5.78 -9.74
N LEU A 204 -4.17 -6.09 -8.43
CA LEU A 204 -2.92 -6.40 -7.71
C LEU A 204 -2.38 -7.83 -7.91
N ILE A 205 -3.20 -8.74 -8.48
CA ILE A 205 -2.85 -10.16 -8.62
C ILE A 205 -2.43 -10.42 -10.07
N PRO A 206 -1.21 -10.93 -10.34
CA PRO A 206 -0.81 -11.31 -11.69
C PRO A 206 -1.57 -12.55 -12.15
N ALA A 207 -1.74 -12.70 -13.47
CA ALA A 207 -2.27 -13.93 -14.04
C ALA A 207 -1.66 -14.24 -15.41
N ASP A 208 -1.48 -15.53 -15.71
CA ASP A 208 -1.03 -16.01 -17.02
C ASP A 208 -2.21 -16.39 -17.93
N GLU A 209 -3.19 -17.07 -17.36
CA GLU A 209 -4.50 -17.33 -17.96
C GLU A 209 -5.52 -16.33 -17.38
N GLU A 210 -6.61 -16.04 -18.10
CA GLU A 210 -7.60 -15.06 -17.64
C GLU A 210 -6.98 -13.72 -17.20
N LYS A 211 -6.06 -13.20 -18.02
CA LYS A 211 -5.36 -11.93 -17.79
C LYS A 211 -5.90 -10.79 -18.64
N LEU A 212 -5.72 -9.56 -18.18
CA LEU A 212 -5.82 -8.38 -19.03
C LEU A 212 -4.51 -8.18 -19.78
N ASP A 213 -4.61 -7.90 -21.07
CA ASP A 213 -3.48 -7.74 -21.98
C ASP A 213 -2.90 -6.30 -21.95
N LEU A 214 -2.85 -5.73 -20.75
CA LEU A 214 -2.24 -4.45 -20.38
C LEU A 214 -1.24 -4.67 -19.24
N LEU A 215 -0.29 -3.77 -19.05
CA LEU A 215 0.68 -3.86 -17.95
C LEU A 215 0.27 -3.01 -16.76
N ILE A 216 0.25 -3.62 -15.58
CA ILE A 216 0.30 -2.90 -14.32
C ILE A 216 1.75 -2.62 -13.97
N VAL A 217 2.01 -1.39 -13.54
CA VAL A 217 3.30 -0.96 -13.00
C VAL A 217 3.09 -0.24 -11.67
N ARG A 218 4.14 -0.13 -10.85
CA ARG A 218 4.06 0.54 -9.55
C ARG A 218 4.96 1.76 -9.51
N GLN A 219 4.37 2.90 -9.18
CA GLN A 219 5.10 4.09 -8.75
C GLN A 219 5.80 3.78 -7.42
N THR A 220 7.01 4.19 -7.09
CA THR A 220 8.20 4.40 -7.95
C THR A 220 9.17 3.22 -7.68
N ILE A 221 10.47 3.36 -7.99
CA ILE A 221 11.49 2.39 -7.53
C ILE A 221 11.35 2.19 -6.01
N SER A 222 11.08 0.96 -5.59
CA SER A 222 10.94 0.57 -4.19
C SER A 222 12.26 0.01 -3.66
N ASP A 223 12.64 0.44 -2.45
CA ASP A 223 13.78 -0.16 -1.75
C ASP A 223 13.45 -1.58 -1.32
N VAL A 224 14.14 -2.55 -1.92
CA VAL A 224 13.87 -3.98 -1.73
C VAL A 224 14.17 -4.47 -0.31
N ILE A 225 14.92 -3.70 0.49
CA ILE A 225 15.19 -3.99 1.90
C ILE A 225 14.28 -3.16 2.78
N LYS A 226 14.35 -1.83 2.67
CA LYS A 226 13.75 -0.92 3.68
C LYS A 226 12.26 -0.68 3.51
N ASN A 227 11.69 -0.87 2.30
CA ASN A 227 10.27 -0.61 2.10
C ASN A 227 9.38 -1.68 2.77
N TYR A 228 9.89 -2.91 2.91
CA TYR A 228 9.16 -4.00 3.55
C TYR A 228 8.88 -3.69 5.03
N GLY A 229 7.59 -3.72 5.41
CA GLY A 229 7.15 -3.39 6.76
C GLY A 229 7.23 -1.90 7.14
N SER A 230 7.51 -1.00 6.19
CA SER A 230 7.51 0.44 6.45
C SER A 230 6.07 0.98 6.57
N SER A 231 5.73 1.54 7.74
CA SER A 231 4.40 2.12 8.00
C SER A 231 4.17 3.50 7.37
N LYS A 232 5.19 4.08 6.73
CA LYS A 232 5.14 5.42 6.12
C LYS A 232 5.59 5.45 4.66
N ALA A 233 5.93 4.30 4.08
CA ALA A 233 6.33 4.14 2.67
C ALA A 233 7.40 5.15 2.19
N TYR A 234 8.32 5.59 3.09
CA TYR A 234 9.35 6.59 2.76
C TYR A 234 10.47 6.07 1.86
N TYR A 235 10.61 4.75 1.71
CA TYR A 235 11.79 4.12 1.12
C TYR A 235 11.56 3.82 -0.37
N THR A 236 11.40 4.90 -1.14
CA THR A 236 11.23 4.86 -2.60
C THR A 236 12.09 5.92 -3.30
N SER A 237 12.10 5.92 -4.62
CA SER A 237 12.77 6.97 -5.40
C SER A 237 12.02 8.31 -5.46
N GLN A 238 10.79 8.41 -4.97
CA GLN A 238 10.03 9.65 -5.05
C GLN A 238 10.61 10.71 -4.08
N PRO A 239 11.02 11.91 -4.54
CA PRO A 239 11.67 12.90 -3.69
C PRO A 239 10.89 13.28 -2.43
N ASN A 240 9.57 13.44 -2.52
CA ASN A 240 8.75 13.78 -1.35
C ASN A 240 8.65 12.64 -0.33
N ASP A 241 8.94 11.39 -0.69
CA ASP A 241 8.92 10.26 0.24
C ASP A 241 10.22 10.23 1.06
N TYR A 242 11.36 9.99 0.41
CA TYR A 242 12.61 9.72 1.13
C TYR A 242 13.17 10.97 1.82
N ARG A 243 12.90 12.18 1.30
CA ARG A 243 13.32 13.44 1.94
C ARG A 243 12.55 13.73 3.22
N GLN A 244 11.37 13.12 3.43
CA GLN A 244 10.60 13.22 4.67
C GLN A 244 11.01 12.17 5.72
N SER A 245 11.85 11.20 5.34
CA SER A 245 12.35 10.21 6.27
C SER A 245 13.10 10.85 7.44
N LYS A 246 12.89 10.31 8.64
CA LYS A 246 13.65 10.68 9.86
C LYS A 246 15.15 10.34 9.74
N GLU A 247 15.55 9.54 8.75
CA GLU A 247 16.95 9.25 8.43
C GLU A 247 17.63 10.34 7.60
N HIS A 248 16.90 11.39 7.19
CA HIS A 248 17.40 12.48 6.35
C HIS A 248 18.02 12.01 5.02
N LEU A 249 17.42 10.97 4.41
CA LEU A 249 17.85 10.42 3.13
C LEU A 249 17.91 11.49 2.05
N ASP A 250 18.88 11.41 1.14
CA ASP A 250 19.19 12.43 0.14
C ASP A 250 19.47 11.80 -1.24
N PHE A 251 20.10 12.56 -2.12
CA PHE A 251 20.39 12.09 -3.48
C PHE A 251 21.28 10.84 -3.51
N ASN A 252 22.17 10.64 -2.52
CA ASN A 252 23.00 9.44 -2.46
C ASN A 252 22.15 8.18 -2.22
N TYR A 253 21.06 8.32 -1.46
CA TYR A 253 20.08 7.24 -1.28
C TYR A 253 19.43 6.88 -2.62
N PHE A 254 18.99 7.88 -3.39
CA PHE A 254 18.45 7.65 -4.74
C PHE A 254 19.48 6.99 -5.67
N GLN A 255 20.73 7.43 -5.65
CA GLN A 255 21.82 6.78 -6.41
C GLN A 255 21.97 5.31 -6.03
N GLY A 256 21.88 4.98 -4.74
CA GLY A 256 21.88 3.59 -4.27
C GLY A 256 20.74 2.75 -4.83
N LEU A 257 19.53 3.32 -4.95
CA LEU A 257 18.40 2.64 -5.60
C LEU A 257 18.68 2.35 -7.08
N VAL A 258 19.22 3.34 -7.81
CA VAL A 258 19.59 3.18 -9.22
C VAL A 258 20.71 2.16 -9.40
N ASP A 259 21.75 2.20 -8.56
CA ASP A 259 22.84 1.22 -8.60
C ASP A 259 22.33 -0.19 -8.33
N ASN A 260 21.40 -0.37 -7.38
CA ASN A 260 20.76 -1.65 -7.14
C ASN A 260 19.93 -2.10 -8.34
N ALA A 261 19.17 -1.21 -8.98
CA ALA A 261 18.41 -1.52 -10.18
C ALA A 261 19.30 -1.96 -11.35
N LEU A 262 20.48 -1.32 -11.52
CA LEU A 262 21.45 -1.66 -12.56
C LEU A 262 22.15 -3.01 -12.33
N LYS A 263 22.22 -3.49 -11.08
CA LYS A 263 22.82 -4.78 -10.71
C LYS A 263 21.88 -5.97 -10.93
N GLN A 264 20.59 -5.74 -11.14
CA GLN A 264 19.63 -6.84 -11.36
C GLN A 264 19.86 -7.49 -12.72
N THR A 265 19.90 -8.82 -12.77
CA THR A 265 20.06 -9.61 -14.00
C THR A 265 18.74 -9.87 -14.73
N ASN A 266 17.62 -9.64 -14.04
CA ASN A 266 16.28 -9.89 -14.53
C ASN A 266 15.90 -8.99 -15.74
N PRO A 267 15.53 -9.56 -16.90
CA PRO A 267 15.05 -8.80 -18.06
C PRO A 267 13.67 -8.15 -17.87
N ASN A 268 12.87 -8.60 -16.89
CA ASN A 268 11.57 -8.02 -16.50
C ASN A 268 11.72 -6.76 -15.60
N ASN A 269 12.94 -6.33 -15.29
CA ASN A 269 13.19 -5.17 -14.43
C ASN A 269 12.67 -3.85 -15.06
N LEU A 270 11.84 -3.13 -14.30
CA LEU A 270 11.31 -1.81 -14.65
C LEU A 270 11.36 -0.86 -13.46
N ASN A 271 11.88 0.34 -13.72
CA ASN A 271 12.09 1.37 -12.73
C ASN A 271 11.33 2.62 -13.13
N ILE A 272 10.46 3.13 -12.26
CA ILE A 272 9.67 4.32 -12.54
C ILE A 272 10.12 5.43 -11.59
N ILE A 273 10.37 6.62 -12.14
CA ILE A 273 10.58 7.83 -11.36
C ILE A 273 9.53 8.88 -11.76
N GLY A 274 9.15 9.73 -10.81
CA GLY A 274 8.04 10.64 -10.99
C GLY A 274 7.83 11.53 -9.79
N ILE A 275 7.15 12.66 -9.99
CA ILE A 275 6.67 13.52 -8.92
C ILE A 275 5.37 14.22 -9.34
N GLU A 276 4.57 14.63 -8.36
CA GLU A 276 3.36 15.44 -8.57
C GLU A 276 3.71 16.95 -8.63
N ASN A 277 2.95 17.74 -9.38
CA ASN A 277 3.17 19.19 -9.57
C ASN A 277 2.51 20.09 -8.49
N SER A 278 2.29 19.60 -7.28
CA SER A 278 1.62 20.36 -6.23
C SER A 278 2.57 21.40 -5.57
N PRO A 279 2.10 22.59 -5.16
CA PRO A 279 2.94 23.62 -4.53
C PRO A 279 3.76 23.14 -3.33
N ASP A 280 3.21 22.27 -2.49
CA ASP A 280 3.91 21.70 -1.34
C ASP A 280 5.15 20.89 -1.74
N PHE A 281 5.21 20.46 -3.01
CA PHE A 281 6.29 19.67 -3.58
C PHE A 281 7.30 20.51 -4.37
N ASP A 282 7.08 21.81 -4.54
CA ASP A 282 8.02 22.73 -5.20
C ASP A 282 9.42 22.69 -4.58
N LYS A 283 9.49 22.45 -3.26
CA LYS A 283 10.74 22.33 -2.51
C LYS A 283 11.58 21.09 -2.90
N TYR A 284 10.97 20.11 -3.57
CA TYR A 284 11.63 18.88 -4.02
C TYR A 284 12.08 18.93 -5.48
N ILE A 285 11.69 19.97 -6.25
CA ILE A 285 12.10 20.12 -7.65
C ILE A 285 13.63 20.07 -7.83
N PRO A 286 14.46 20.76 -7.02
CA PRO A 286 15.91 20.70 -7.18
C PRO A 286 16.48 19.29 -6.97
N GLU A 287 15.86 18.50 -6.10
CA GLU A 287 16.25 17.11 -5.87
C GLU A 287 15.84 16.23 -7.05
N TYR A 288 14.61 16.40 -7.55
CA TYR A 288 14.11 15.71 -8.74
C TYR A 288 14.97 15.98 -9.99
N PHE A 289 15.49 17.21 -10.15
CA PHE A 289 16.40 17.56 -11.25
C PHE A 289 17.71 16.79 -11.19
N LYS A 290 18.26 16.53 -10.01
CA LYS A 290 19.44 15.66 -9.88
C LYS A 290 19.12 14.24 -10.34
N GLN A 291 17.93 13.73 -10.02
CA GLN A 291 17.47 12.42 -10.47
C GLN A 291 17.39 12.36 -12.00
N LEU A 292 16.70 13.32 -12.62
CA LEU A 292 16.56 13.39 -14.07
C LEU A 292 17.91 13.50 -14.78
N ASN A 293 18.84 14.31 -14.26
CA ASN A 293 20.19 14.44 -14.82
C ASN A 293 20.99 13.13 -14.72
N LEU A 294 20.88 12.39 -13.62
CA LEU A 294 21.52 11.07 -13.49
C LEU A 294 20.95 10.08 -14.52
N ILE A 295 19.62 9.99 -14.61
CA ILE A 295 18.93 9.12 -15.55
C ILE A 295 19.30 9.49 -17.00
N GLY A 296 19.33 10.78 -17.34
CA GLY A 296 19.79 11.25 -18.64
C GLY A 296 21.24 10.85 -18.94
N SER A 297 22.15 11.05 -17.98
CA SER A 297 23.56 10.64 -18.10
C SER A 297 23.71 9.13 -18.33
N LEU A 298 22.93 8.30 -17.62
CA LEU A 298 22.94 6.85 -17.78
C LEU A 298 22.37 6.42 -19.14
N LYS A 299 21.31 7.07 -19.61
CA LYS A 299 20.75 6.87 -20.96
C LYS A 299 21.81 7.17 -22.02
N ASP A 300 22.47 8.32 -21.93
CA ASP A 300 23.43 8.77 -22.96
C ASP A 300 24.70 7.90 -22.97
N LYS A 301 25.08 7.34 -21.83
CA LYS A 301 26.13 6.30 -21.71
C LYS A 301 25.66 4.90 -22.15
N GLY A 302 24.40 4.75 -22.56
CA GLY A 302 23.81 3.49 -23.00
C GLY A 302 23.64 2.43 -21.90
N LYS A 303 23.66 2.83 -20.61
CA LYS A 303 23.57 1.93 -19.45
C LYS A 303 22.14 1.51 -19.13
N ILE A 304 21.15 2.35 -19.47
CA ILE A 304 19.72 2.07 -19.29
C ILE A 304 18.96 2.20 -20.60
N ALA A 305 17.74 1.65 -20.63
CA ALA A 305 16.75 1.91 -21.66
C ALA A 305 15.64 2.80 -21.07
N LEU A 306 15.60 4.07 -21.47
CA LEU A 306 14.58 5.03 -21.05
C LEU A 306 13.53 5.14 -22.17
N GLN A 307 12.28 4.79 -21.87
CA GLN A 307 11.23 4.58 -22.88
C GLN A 307 9.96 5.37 -22.59
N LYS A 308 9.10 5.50 -23.61
CA LYS A 308 7.70 5.92 -23.45
C LYS A 308 6.83 4.73 -23.02
N PRO A 309 5.72 4.91 -22.29
CA PRO A 309 4.82 3.84 -21.89
C PRO A 309 4.37 2.92 -23.04
N SER A 310 3.90 3.47 -24.16
CA SER A 310 3.46 2.66 -25.31
C SER A 310 4.59 1.83 -25.94
N GLN A 311 5.78 2.43 -26.05
CA GLN A 311 6.98 1.79 -26.60
C GLN A 311 7.44 0.65 -25.70
N TYR A 312 7.47 0.90 -24.39
CA TYR A 312 7.81 -0.11 -23.40
C TYR A 312 6.85 -1.30 -23.49
N PHE A 313 5.54 -1.05 -23.48
CA PHE A 313 4.53 -2.10 -23.63
C PHE A 313 4.72 -2.92 -24.91
N ALA A 314 4.91 -2.27 -26.06
CA ALA A 314 5.06 -2.94 -27.34
C ALA A 314 6.32 -3.82 -27.40
N ASN A 315 7.40 -3.42 -26.74
CA ASN A 315 8.61 -4.23 -26.61
C ASN A 315 8.42 -5.37 -25.60
N TYR A 316 7.79 -5.07 -24.47
CA TYR A 316 7.49 -6.03 -23.41
C TYR A 316 6.67 -7.20 -23.94
N LYS A 317 5.52 -6.92 -24.58
CA LYS A 317 4.60 -7.94 -25.09
C LYS A 317 5.24 -8.89 -26.11
N LYS A 318 6.25 -8.43 -26.85
CA LYS A 318 7.01 -9.27 -27.81
C LYS A 318 7.95 -10.25 -27.10
N ILE A 319 8.52 -9.84 -25.97
CA ILE A 319 9.47 -10.64 -25.20
C ILE A 319 8.74 -11.55 -24.21
N PHE A 320 7.69 -11.03 -23.59
CA PHE A 320 6.91 -11.66 -22.52
C PHE A 320 5.42 -11.64 -22.88
N PRO A 321 4.91 -12.64 -23.63
CA PRO A 321 3.48 -12.76 -23.90
C PRO A 321 2.66 -13.16 -22.65
N SER A 322 3.30 -13.73 -21.64
CA SER A 322 2.76 -14.06 -20.31
C SER A 322 3.67 -13.47 -19.22
N ASN A 323 3.27 -13.54 -17.95
CA ASN A 323 4.13 -13.08 -16.85
C ASN A 323 5.33 -14.02 -16.70
N PRO A 324 6.58 -13.52 -16.83
CA PRO A 324 7.74 -14.33 -16.50
C PRO A 324 7.89 -14.39 -14.98
N ALA A 325 8.30 -15.54 -14.43
CA ALA A 325 8.84 -15.55 -13.09
C ALA A 325 10.25 -14.93 -13.09
N PHE A 326 10.59 -14.26 -11.99
CA PHE A 326 11.87 -13.55 -11.86
C PHE A 326 12.25 -13.35 -10.39
N TYR A 327 13.49 -12.91 -10.18
CA TYR A 327 13.95 -12.53 -8.86
C TYR A 327 14.64 -11.16 -8.86
N ILE A 328 14.70 -10.56 -7.67
CA ILE A 328 15.41 -9.32 -7.38
C ILE A 328 16.18 -9.54 -6.09
N GLN A 329 17.42 -9.06 -6.00
CA GLN A 329 18.23 -9.21 -4.80
C GLN A 329 19.02 -7.97 -4.41
N ASN A 330 19.32 -7.88 -3.12
CA ASN A 330 20.31 -6.97 -2.58
C ASN A 330 21.01 -7.66 -1.39
N ILE A 331 22.20 -8.21 -1.65
CA ILE A 331 23.02 -8.93 -0.68
C ILE A 331 24.30 -8.13 -0.42
N SER A 332 24.66 -7.94 0.84
CA SER A 332 25.89 -7.25 1.22
C SER A 332 27.13 -8.01 0.73
N ASP A 333 28.21 -7.28 0.46
CA ASP A 333 29.46 -7.87 -0.05
C ASP A 333 30.03 -8.95 0.88
N ASP A 334 29.81 -8.81 2.20
CA ASP A 334 30.23 -9.79 3.21
C ASP A 334 29.28 -11.00 3.33
N LYS A 335 28.20 -11.05 2.53
CA LYS A 335 27.14 -12.07 2.54
C LYS A 335 26.58 -12.37 3.93
N LYS A 336 26.50 -11.35 4.80
CA LYS A 336 25.88 -11.49 6.13
C LYS A 336 24.45 -11.00 6.17
N ASN A 337 24.11 -10.00 5.36
CA ASN A 337 22.80 -9.38 5.38
C ASN A 337 22.29 -9.13 3.96
N GLY A 338 20.99 -9.11 3.79
CA GLY A 338 20.39 -8.83 2.49
C GLY A 338 19.04 -9.48 2.31
N VAL A 339 18.58 -9.49 1.07
CA VAL A 339 17.28 -10.05 0.71
C VAL A 339 17.32 -10.61 -0.71
N ILE A 340 16.56 -11.69 -0.89
CA ILE A 340 16.21 -12.26 -2.19
C ILE A 340 14.69 -12.27 -2.28
N TRP A 341 14.15 -11.60 -3.29
CA TRP A 341 12.75 -11.63 -3.66
C TRP A 341 12.58 -12.51 -4.87
N TYR A 342 11.64 -13.44 -4.83
CA TYR A 342 11.25 -14.26 -5.98
C TYR A 342 9.76 -14.07 -6.25
N PHE A 343 9.44 -13.75 -7.49
CA PHE A 343 8.08 -13.61 -7.98
C PHE A 343 7.85 -14.75 -8.97
N GLY A 344 7.20 -15.81 -8.48
CA GLY A 344 6.74 -16.93 -9.30
C GLY A 344 5.47 -16.59 -10.07
N LYS A 345 4.89 -17.61 -10.69
CA LYS A 345 3.58 -17.53 -11.35
C LYS A 345 2.44 -17.66 -10.36
N THR A 346 2.59 -18.54 -9.37
CA THR A 346 1.54 -18.80 -8.37
C THR A 346 1.81 -18.14 -7.02
N TYR A 347 3.02 -17.63 -6.77
CA TYR A 347 3.39 -17.10 -5.46
C TYR A 347 4.46 -16.00 -5.52
N ARG A 348 4.55 -15.23 -4.43
CA ARG A 348 5.71 -14.39 -4.09
C ARG A 348 6.40 -14.95 -2.87
N ALA A 349 7.73 -14.93 -2.87
CA ALA A 349 8.54 -15.27 -1.72
C ALA A 349 9.63 -14.22 -1.44
N ARG A 350 9.90 -13.99 -0.16
CA ARG A 350 11.05 -13.22 0.32
C ARG A 350 11.90 -14.08 1.22
N ILE A 351 13.18 -14.17 0.90
CA ILE A 351 14.19 -14.80 1.75
C ILE A 351 15.10 -13.70 2.28
N ILE A 352 14.96 -13.37 3.56
CA ILE A 352 15.89 -12.48 4.25
C ILE A 352 17.17 -13.24 4.59
N LEU A 353 18.30 -12.58 4.36
CA LEU A 353 19.59 -12.98 4.89
C LEU A 353 19.88 -12.12 6.12
N LYS A 354 19.97 -12.72 7.30
CA LYS A 354 20.28 -12.02 8.55
C LYS A 354 21.35 -12.78 9.33
N ASN A 355 22.52 -12.16 9.50
CA ASN A 355 23.69 -12.79 10.12
C ASN A 355 24.05 -14.17 9.52
N SER A 356 24.11 -14.23 8.18
CA SER A 356 24.40 -15.44 7.38
C SER A 356 23.36 -16.57 7.50
N GLU A 357 22.17 -16.29 8.01
CA GLU A 357 21.03 -17.21 8.04
C GLU A 357 20.01 -16.82 6.98
N LEU A 358 19.57 -17.77 6.15
CA LEU A 358 18.50 -17.58 5.17
C LEU A 358 17.16 -17.96 5.80
N ILE A 359 16.19 -17.04 5.74
CA ILE A 359 14.86 -17.23 6.33
C ILE A 359 13.82 -16.79 5.31
N LEU A 360 12.92 -17.70 4.92
CA LEU A 360 11.71 -17.37 4.16
C LEU A 360 10.75 -16.63 5.09
N ASP A 361 10.66 -15.31 4.96
CA ASP A 361 9.93 -14.45 5.89
C ASP A 361 8.71 -13.74 5.26
N ASP A 362 8.55 -13.77 3.95
CA ASP A 362 7.30 -13.43 3.25
C ASP A 362 6.96 -14.58 2.30
N LEU A 363 5.73 -15.07 2.34
CA LEU A 363 5.21 -16.06 1.40
C LEU A 363 3.74 -15.80 1.13
N ARG A 364 3.44 -15.45 -0.13
CA ARG A 364 2.11 -15.03 -0.58
C ARG A 364 1.67 -15.81 -1.80
N THR A 365 0.37 -16.03 -1.91
CA THR A 365 -0.22 -16.73 -3.06
C THR A 365 -0.83 -15.72 -4.03
N PHE A 366 -0.59 -15.93 -5.32
CA PHE A 366 -1.26 -15.28 -6.44
C PHE A 366 -2.45 -16.10 -6.95
N GLU A 367 -2.94 -17.05 -6.15
CA GLU A 367 -4.16 -17.77 -6.47
C GLU A 367 -5.32 -16.82 -6.66
N PHE A 368 -6.27 -17.25 -7.49
CA PHE A 368 -7.47 -16.49 -7.80
C PHE A 368 -8.16 -15.96 -6.54
N ILE A 369 -8.35 -14.64 -6.52
CA ILE A 369 -9.22 -13.94 -5.58
C ILE A 369 -10.02 -12.88 -6.33
N GLU A 370 -11.22 -12.60 -5.85
CA GLU A 370 -12.05 -11.54 -6.40
C GLU A 370 -11.64 -10.18 -5.81
N ASP A 371 -11.52 -9.16 -6.66
CA ASP A 371 -11.37 -7.78 -6.20
C ASP A 371 -12.59 -7.38 -5.36
N PRO A 372 -12.40 -7.00 -4.09
CA PRO A 372 -13.50 -6.55 -3.25
C PRO A 372 -14.30 -5.42 -3.90
N TYR A 373 -13.66 -4.53 -4.66
CA TYR A 373 -14.30 -3.33 -5.19
C TYR A 373 -14.91 -3.50 -6.58
N LYS A 374 -14.82 -4.70 -7.18
CA LYS A 374 -15.34 -4.99 -8.52
C LYS A 374 -16.82 -4.63 -8.65
N GLU A 375 -17.65 -5.16 -7.76
CA GLU A 375 -19.10 -4.90 -7.75
C GLU A 375 -19.51 -3.81 -6.75
N SER A 376 -18.92 -3.83 -5.55
CA SER A 376 -19.34 -2.96 -4.44
C SER A 376 -18.37 -1.79 -4.25
N PRO A 377 -18.85 -0.54 -4.13
CA PRO A 377 -17.98 0.58 -3.85
C PRO A 377 -17.34 0.50 -2.46
N SER A 378 -16.16 1.10 -2.31
CA SER A 378 -15.55 1.34 -1.00
C SER A 378 -16.42 2.33 -0.21
N ILE A 379 -16.81 1.94 0.99
CA ILE A 379 -17.66 2.74 1.90
C ILE A 379 -16.93 3.17 3.18
N SER A 380 -15.68 2.72 3.35
CA SER A 380 -14.82 3.04 4.49
C SER A 380 -13.79 4.09 4.12
N ASP A 381 -13.30 4.79 5.14
CA ASP A 381 -12.18 5.71 4.95
C ASP A 381 -10.91 4.98 4.49
N TYR A 382 -10.65 3.75 4.98
CA TYR A 382 -9.56 2.91 4.47
C TYR A 382 -10.03 1.93 3.40
N SER A 383 -9.23 1.74 2.35
CA SER A 383 -9.41 0.67 1.34
C SER A 383 -8.20 -0.27 1.29
N TYR A 384 -8.42 -1.53 0.97
CA TYR A 384 -7.43 -2.60 1.11
C TYR A 384 -7.41 -3.54 -0.08
N TRP A 385 -6.21 -3.69 -0.62
CA TRP A 385 -5.79 -4.88 -1.33
C TRP A 385 -4.59 -5.50 -0.63
N ILE A 386 -4.80 -6.68 -0.06
CA ILE A 386 -3.77 -7.46 0.60
C ILE A 386 -3.74 -8.82 -0.06
N VAL A 387 -2.63 -9.14 -0.72
CA VAL A 387 -2.41 -10.47 -1.30
C VAL A 387 -2.35 -11.50 -0.16
N PRO A 388 -3.15 -12.59 -0.20
CA PRO A 388 -3.17 -13.60 0.85
C PRO A 388 -1.78 -14.18 1.12
N PHE A 389 -1.43 -14.31 2.39
CA PHE A 389 -0.10 -14.73 2.83
C PHE A 389 -0.16 -15.84 3.86
N LEU A 390 0.80 -16.76 3.80
CA LEU A 390 1.10 -17.71 4.88
C LEU A 390 2.09 -17.09 5.88
N LEU A 391 3.08 -16.37 5.35
CA LEU A 391 4.14 -15.72 6.12
C LEU A 391 4.20 -14.25 5.73
N ASP A 392 4.25 -13.39 6.74
CA ASP A 392 4.49 -11.95 6.59
C ASP A 392 5.29 -11.47 7.81
N GLY A 393 6.61 -11.50 7.70
CA GLY A 393 7.58 -11.10 8.72
C GLY A 393 7.43 -9.66 9.22
N SER A 394 6.66 -8.81 8.53
CA SER A 394 6.34 -7.46 9.01
C SER A 394 5.19 -7.43 10.02
N GLN A 395 4.32 -8.45 10.01
CA GLN A 395 3.17 -8.59 10.91
C GLN A 395 3.35 -9.75 11.91
N MET A 396 4.13 -10.75 11.52
CA MET A 396 4.50 -11.92 12.29
C MET A 396 5.95 -11.72 12.73
N TYR A 397 6.17 -11.45 14.01
CA TYR A 397 7.51 -11.20 14.52
C TYR A 397 7.57 -11.40 16.02
N THR A 398 8.79 -11.48 16.54
CA THR A 398 9.05 -11.42 17.98
C THR A 398 9.86 -10.17 18.32
N VAL A 399 9.65 -9.66 19.53
CA VAL A 399 10.34 -8.45 20.02
C VAL A 399 10.75 -8.65 21.48
N SER A 400 12.05 -8.50 21.73
CA SER A 400 12.64 -8.39 23.06
C SER A 400 12.15 -7.15 23.80
N ASN A 401 12.35 -7.10 25.12
CA ASN A 401 11.99 -5.93 25.92
C ASN A 401 12.75 -4.67 25.51
N ASP A 402 13.99 -4.80 25.04
CA ASP A 402 14.77 -3.66 24.59
C ASP A 402 14.36 -3.17 23.20
N GLN A 403 14.01 -4.09 22.27
CA GLN A 403 13.37 -3.72 21.01
C GLN A 403 12.05 -2.99 21.26
N LYS A 404 11.21 -3.44 22.21
CA LYS A 404 9.97 -2.71 22.57
C LYS A 404 10.23 -1.28 23.05
N LYS A 405 11.26 -1.07 23.88
CA LYS A 405 11.67 0.29 24.32
C LYS A 405 12.13 1.13 23.14
N TYR A 406 12.91 0.55 22.23
CA TYR A 406 13.38 1.22 21.02
C TYR A 406 12.22 1.61 20.10
N LEU A 407 11.32 0.67 19.79
CA LEU A 407 10.10 0.91 19.01
C LEU A 407 9.24 2.02 19.61
N LYS A 408 9.12 2.08 20.94
CA LYS A 408 8.44 3.17 21.64
C LYS A 408 9.13 4.52 21.40
N LYS A 409 10.47 4.55 21.46
CA LYS A 409 11.27 5.77 21.24
C LYS A 409 11.12 6.31 19.81
N ILE A 410 11.07 5.42 18.81
CA ILE A 410 10.95 5.84 17.40
C ILE A 410 9.49 6.02 16.94
N GLY A 411 8.53 5.64 17.78
CA GLY A 411 7.10 5.84 17.57
C GLY A 411 6.42 4.73 16.74
N LEU A 412 7.02 3.55 16.63
CA LEU A 412 6.49 2.43 15.82
C LEU A 412 5.83 1.32 16.65
N LEU A 413 5.89 1.36 17.99
CA LEU A 413 5.46 0.24 18.85
C LEU A 413 4.03 -0.28 18.59
N ASN A 414 3.12 0.60 18.15
CA ASN A 414 1.72 0.26 17.94
C ASN A 414 1.33 0.07 16.47
N ASP A 415 2.29 0.23 15.54
CA ASP A 415 2.04 0.08 14.12
C ASP A 415 1.62 -1.36 13.80
N LEU A 416 0.85 -1.52 12.72
CA LEU A 416 0.35 -2.83 12.27
C LEU A 416 1.41 -3.63 11.52
N VAL A 417 2.31 -2.94 10.83
CA VAL A 417 3.48 -3.50 10.16
C VAL A 417 4.74 -2.89 10.76
N LEU A 418 5.80 -3.69 10.88
CA LEU A 418 7.11 -3.24 11.34
C LEU A 418 8.21 -3.65 10.36
N PRO A 419 9.25 -2.83 10.19
CA PRO A 419 10.41 -3.23 9.43
C PRO A 419 11.17 -4.39 10.11
N ASP A 420 11.64 -5.34 9.31
CA ASP A 420 12.34 -6.55 9.76
C ASP A 420 13.70 -6.29 10.44
N TYR A 421 14.29 -5.12 10.22
CA TYR A 421 15.55 -4.69 10.84
C TYR A 421 15.36 -4.18 12.28
N VAL A 422 14.12 -3.94 12.74
CA VAL A 422 13.83 -3.54 14.13
C VAL A 422 13.17 -4.64 14.96
N VAL A 423 12.89 -5.80 14.36
CA VAL A 423 12.29 -6.97 15.00
C VAL A 423 13.12 -8.24 14.77
N ASP A 424 12.78 -9.31 15.49
CA ASP A 424 13.35 -10.63 15.24
C ASP A 424 12.49 -11.36 14.18
N PRO A 425 13.14 -11.97 13.17
CA PRO A 425 12.43 -12.53 12.01
C PRO A 425 11.54 -13.71 12.41
N TYR A 426 10.46 -13.87 11.65
CA TYR A 426 9.54 -15.00 11.70
C TYR A 426 9.52 -15.68 10.34
N GLY A 427 9.38 -16.99 10.29
CA GLY A 427 9.27 -17.71 9.02
C GLY A 427 10.00 -19.05 9.03
N ILE A 428 10.35 -19.57 7.85
CA ILE A 428 11.07 -20.85 7.72
C ILE A 428 12.56 -20.55 7.58
N SER A 429 13.37 -20.91 8.58
CA SER A 429 14.82 -20.87 8.47
C SER A 429 15.33 -22.07 7.69
N PHE A 430 16.21 -21.78 6.73
CA PHE A 430 16.97 -22.78 5.97
C PHE A 430 18.37 -23.01 6.54
N GLY A 431 18.68 -22.39 7.68
CA GLY A 431 19.95 -22.52 8.38
C GLY A 431 21.02 -21.55 7.91
N LYS A 432 22.17 -21.63 8.59
CA LYS A 432 23.34 -20.77 8.36
C LYS A 432 24.34 -21.41 7.42
N GLY A 433 24.95 -20.60 6.58
CA GLY A 433 26.08 -21.03 5.76
C GLY A 433 26.36 -20.08 4.62
N ASN A 434 27.54 -20.23 4.01
CA ASN A 434 27.83 -19.57 2.75
C ASN A 434 27.01 -20.22 1.64
N PHE A 435 26.52 -19.39 0.72
CA PHE A 435 25.73 -19.85 -0.40
C PHE A 435 26.10 -19.13 -1.70
N SER A 436 25.67 -19.74 -2.79
CA SER A 436 25.73 -19.19 -4.15
C SER A 436 24.38 -19.30 -4.81
N LEU A 437 24.08 -18.32 -5.67
CA LEU A 437 22.85 -18.24 -6.43
C LEU A 437 23.12 -18.65 -7.88
N TYR A 438 22.25 -19.49 -8.44
CA TYR A 438 22.32 -19.89 -9.84
C TYR A 438 20.95 -19.68 -10.49
N GLU A 439 20.93 -18.80 -11.48
CA GLU A 439 19.74 -18.50 -12.28
C GLU A 439 19.69 -19.47 -13.47
N ASN A 440 18.54 -20.12 -13.68
CA ASN A 440 18.28 -20.97 -14.84
C ASN A 440 16.93 -20.61 -15.46
N GLY A 441 16.95 -19.62 -16.36
CA GLY A 441 15.73 -19.12 -16.97
C GLY A 441 14.81 -18.45 -15.95
N GLN A 442 13.71 -19.11 -15.59
CA GLN A 442 12.72 -18.61 -14.63
C GLN A 442 12.90 -19.21 -13.22
N GLU A 443 13.88 -20.10 -13.03
CA GLU A 443 14.17 -20.77 -11.77
C GLU A 443 15.38 -20.15 -11.07
N LEU A 444 15.39 -20.20 -9.74
CA LEU A 444 16.51 -19.76 -8.91
C LEU A 444 16.93 -20.85 -7.92
N ASP A 445 18.16 -21.32 -8.08
CA ASP A 445 18.82 -22.21 -7.13
C ASP A 445 19.65 -21.42 -6.11
N ILE A 446 19.57 -21.85 -4.85
CA ILE A 446 20.38 -21.36 -3.73
C ILE A 446 21.12 -22.56 -3.14
N TYR A 447 22.41 -22.72 -3.45
CA TYR A 447 23.23 -23.84 -2.95
C TYR A 447 24.17 -23.39 -1.84
N TYR A 448 24.20 -24.16 -0.76
CA TYR A 448 25.20 -23.98 0.31
C TYR A 448 26.57 -24.54 -0.12
N GLU A 449 27.63 -23.77 0.09
CA GLU A 449 29.00 -24.18 -0.28
C GLU A 449 29.39 -25.53 0.34
N GLY A 450 29.96 -26.43 -0.46
CA GLY A 450 30.37 -27.77 -0.02
C GLY A 450 29.29 -28.86 -0.11
N ASN A 451 28.05 -28.51 -0.49
CA ASN A 451 26.97 -29.46 -0.77
C ASN A 451 26.24 -29.06 -2.06
N LYS A 452 25.86 -30.03 -2.93
CA LYS A 452 24.90 -29.78 -4.04
C LYS A 452 23.44 -29.72 -3.53
N LYS A 453 23.22 -29.14 -2.35
CA LYS A 453 21.95 -29.16 -1.62
C LYS A 453 21.55 -27.75 -1.26
N GLY A 454 20.26 -27.46 -1.27
CA GLY A 454 19.81 -26.09 -1.24
C GLY A 454 18.31 -25.88 -1.31
N ILE A 455 17.96 -24.72 -1.84
CA ILE A 455 16.60 -24.25 -2.08
C ILE A 455 16.48 -24.04 -3.59
N HIS A 456 15.40 -24.52 -4.18
CA HIS A 456 15.09 -24.37 -5.59
C HIS A 456 13.73 -23.70 -5.72
N LEU A 457 13.73 -22.47 -6.23
CA LEU A 457 12.55 -21.65 -6.45
C LEU A 457 12.14 -21.82 -7.92
N THR A 458 10.96 -22.38 -8.13
CA THR A 458 10.36 -22.57 -9.46
C THR A 458 9.16 -21.65 -9.63
N PRO A 459 8.64 -21.45 -10.85
CA PRO A 459 7.45 -20.62 -11.05
C PRO A 459 6.25 -21.03 -10.19
N ASP A 460 6.11 -22.32 -9.85
CA ASP A 460 4.90 -22.85 -9.20
C ASP A 460 5.10 -23.40 -7.79
N LYS A 461 6.36 -23.63 -7.37
CA LYS A 461 6.69 -24.23 -6.07
C LYS A 461 8.10 -23.88 -5.56
N ILE A 462 8.27 -24.01 -4.24
CA ILE A 462 9.58 -23.94 -3.56
C ILE A 462 9.97 -25.37 -3.14
N ILE A 463 11.16 -25.83 -3.55
CA ILE A 463 11.71 -27.13 -3.14
C ILE A 463 12.91 -26.88 -2.24
N PHE A 464 13.02 -27.59 -1.11
CA PHE A 464 14.19 -27.47 -0.24
C PHE A 464 14.55 -28.79 0.43
N ASP A 465 15.84 -29.05 0.56
CA ASP A 465 16.34 -30.34 1.06
C ASP A 465 16.07 -30.54 2.57
N LYS A 466 15.74 -31.77 2.98
CA LYS A 466 15.64 -32.13 4.41
C LYS A 466 16.97 -31.96 5.14
N LYS A 467 18.09 -32.14 4.42
CA LYS A 467 19.46 -32.15 4.97
C LYS A 467 19.97 -30.78 5.43
N ILE A 468 19.35 -29.68 5.00
CA ILE A 468 19.65 -28.35 5.54
C ILE A 468 18.94 -28.11 6.89
N ASN A 469 18.18 -29.10 7.39
CA ASN A 469 17.47 -29.09 8.66
C ASN A 469 16.57 -27.87 8.83
N PRO A 470 15.62 -27.62 7.90
CA PRO A 470 14.75 -26.46 7.95
C PRO A 470 13.86 -26.48 9.20
N TYR A 471 13.59 -25.30 9.75
CA TYR A 471 12.76 -25.15 10.95
C TYR A 471 11.98 -23.84 10.94
N LEU A 472 10.77 -23.88 11.50
CA LEU A 472 9.93 -22.70 11.68
C LEU A 472 10.46 -21.87 12.85
N VAL A 473 10.70 -20.60 12.60
CA VAL A 473 11.10 -19.58 13.57
C VAL A 473 9.85 -18.86 14.06
N THR A 474 9.42 -19.19 15.27
CA THR A 474 8.33 -18.49 15.98
C THR A 474 8.82 -18.06 17.38
N SER A 475 7.96 -18.06 18.39
CA SER A 475 8.41 -18.02 19.79
C SER A 475 9.23 -19.26 20.20
N LYS A 476 9.08 -20.37 19.46
CA LYS A 476 9.85 -21.61 19.58
C LYS A 476 10.33 -22.05 18.19
N ARG A 477 11.42 -22.80 18.15
CA ARG A 477 11.88 -23.47 16.93
C ARG A 477 11.15 -24.80 16.79
N ILE A 478 10.49 -25.01 15.66
CA ILE A 478 9.78 -26.26 15.34
C ILE A 478 10.41 -26.84 14.07
N LYS A 479 10.94 -28.05 14.13
CA LYS A 479 11.51 -28.68 12.92
C LYS A 479 10.41 -29.01 11.93
N MET A 480 10.69 -28.95 10.63
CA MET A 480 9.69 -29.31 9.62
C MET A 480 9.15 -30.72 9.81
N ASP A 481 9.99 -31.72 10.12
CA ASP A 481 9.56 -33.10 10.38
C ASP A 481 8.61 -33.23 11.58
N GLU A 482 8.71 -32.35 12.58
CA GLU A 482 7.81 -32.37 13.75
C GLU A 482 6.37 -32.00 13.39
N LEU A 483 6.18 -31.21 12.32
CA LEU A 483 4.84 -30.84 11.84
C LEU A 483 4.10 -32.01 11.20
N PHE A 484 4.82 -33.00 10.65
CA PHE A 484 4.24 -34.22 10.08
C PHE A 484 3.92 -35.30 11.13
N GLN A 485 4.35 -35.13 12.39
CA GLN A 485 4.15 -36.12 13.45
C GLN A 485 2.80 -35.99 14.17
N LYS A 486 2.06 -34.92 13.89
CA LYS A 486 0.76 -34.64 14.50
C LYS A 486 -0.27 -34.41 13.41
N ASP A 487 -1.51 -34.81 13.68
CA ASP A 487 -2.63 -34.51 12.80
C ASP A 487 -2.84 -33.00 12.65
N GLU A 488 -2.58 -32.24 13.72
CA GLU A 488 -2.72 -30.79 13.74
C GLU A 488 -1.68 -30.11 14.64
N THR A 489 -1.16 -28.98 14.17
CA THR A 489 -0.35 -28.03 14.96
C THR A 489 -0.86 -26.62 14.72
N THR A 490 -1.10 -25.86 15.79
CA THR A 490 -1.53 -24.46 15.70
C THR A 490 -0.56 -23.53 16.43
N ILE A 491 -0.42 -22.32 15.90
CA ILE A 491 0.45 -21.26 16.43
C ILE A 491 -0.37 -20.00 16.57
N SER A 492 -0.61 -19.59 17.82
CA SER A 492 -1.43 -18.42 18.11
C SER A 492 -0.67 -17.11 18.04
N HIS A 493 -1.38 -16.08 17.57
CA HIS A 493 -0.88 -14.72 17.48
C HIS A 493 -1.81 -13.76 18.24
N ASN A 494 -1.26 -12.65 18.74
CA ASN A 494 -2.06 -11.68 19.50
C ASN A 494 -2.97 -10.82 18.61
N LYS A 495 -2.56 -10.57 17.35
CA LYS A 495 -3.22 -9.65 16.42
C LYS A 495 -3.70 -10.32 15.13
N LEU A 496 -3.36 -11.59 14.93
CA LEU A 496 -3.73 -12.39 13.76
C LEU A 496 -4.46 -13.65 14.23
N PRO A 497 -5.28 -14.28 13.37
CA PRO A 497 -5.77 -15.63 13.58
C PRO A 497 -4.65 -16.65 13.87
N ASP A 498 -5.06 -17.87 14.24
CA ASP A 498 -4.11 -18.95 14.49
C ASP A 498 -3.54 -19.43 13.15
N LEU A 499 -2.22 -19.59 13.07
CA LEU A 499 -1.59 -20.28 11.94
C LEU A 499 -1.69 -21.77 12.20
N ALA A 500 -2.31 -22.50 11.28
CA ALA A 500 -2.61 -23.92 11.43
C ALA A 500 -1.91 -24.77 10.36
N PHE A 501 -1.43 -25.93 10.79
CA PHE A 501 -0.81 -26.97 9.98
C PHE A 501 -1.61 -28.26 10.20
N LYS A 502 -2.29 -28.77 9.17
CA LYS A 502 -3.15 -29.97 9.26
C LYS A 502 -2.68 -31.04 8.28
N LEU A 503 -2.47 -32.25 8.78
CA LEU A 503 -1.99 -33.37 7.98
C LEU A 503 -3.18 -34.05 7.27
N GLU A 504 -3.18 -34.04 5.94
CA GLU A 504 -4.21 -34.67 5.11
C GLU A 504 -3.54 -35.48 3.98
N ASN A 505 -3.82 -36.77 3.88
CA ASN A 505 -3.31 -37.64 2.81
C ASN A 505 -1.77 -37.58 2.62
N ASN A 506 -1.01 -37.52 3.71
CA ASN A 506 0.46 -37.33 3.73
C ASN A 506 0.98 -35.97 3.23
N SER A 507 0.08 -35.03 2.96
CA SER A 507 0.40 -33.63 2.68
C SER A 507 0.08 -32.78 3.90
N LEU A 508 0.97 -31.85 4.27
CA LEU A 508 0.70 -30.91 5.34
C LEU A 508 0.07 -29.64 4.75
N LEU A 509 -1.23 -29.45 4.95
CA LEU A 509 -1.92 -28.21 4.59
C LEU A 509 -1.57 -27.12 5.59
N MET A 510 -1.30 -25.92 5.09
CA MET A 510 -0.87 -24.77 5.87
C MET A 510 -1.72 -23.55 5.53
N GLY A 511 -2.22 -22.88 6.56
CA GLY A 511 -3.10 -21.74 6.39
C GLY A 511 -3.53 -21.16 7.72
N TRP A 512 -4.65 -20.44 7.70
CA TRP A 512 -5.15 -19.75 8.89
C TRP A 512 -6.42 -20.42 9.41
N GLU A 513 -6.57 -20.39 10.73
CA GLU A 513 -7.77 -20.83 11.42
C GLU A 513 -8.38 -19.66 12.21
N PHE A 514 -9.63 -19.36 11.92
CA PHE A 514 -10.41 -18.36 12.61
C PHE A 514 -11.82 -18.89 12.86
N GLN A 515 -12.29 -18.81 14.11
CA GLN A 515 -13.62 -19.30 14.52
C GLN A 515 -13.89 -20.76 14.11
N ASN A 516 -12.88 -21.64 14.28
CA ASN A 516 -12.91 -23.06 13.90
C ASN A 516 -13.07 -23.33 12.40
N ILE A 517 -12.77 -22.34 11.55
CA ILE A 517 -12.78 -22.48 10.09
C ILE A 517 -11.35 -22.37 9.61
N PHE A 518 -10.86 -23.46 9.02
CA PHE A 518 -9.54 -23.54 8.41
C PHE A 518 -9.60 -23.10 6.94
N THR A 519 -8.69 -22.21 6.58
CA THR A 519 -8.49 -21.70 5.22
C THR A 519 -7.08 -22.04 4.77
N PRO A 520 -6.88 -23.14 4.02
CA PRO A 520 -5.57 -23.53 3.53
C PRO A 520 -5.10 -22.58 2.42
N LEU A 521 -3.83 -22.22 2.43
CA LEU A 521 -3.19 -21.36 1.42
C LEU A 521 -2.06 -22.07 0.68
N PHE A 522 -1.35 -22.97 1.38
CA PHE A 522 -0.24 -23.74 0.85
C PHE A 522 -0.32 -25.19 1.34
N LYS A 523 0.39 -26.07 0.65
CA LYS A 523 0.69 -27.42 1.11
C LYS A 523 2.18 -27.69 1.09
N LEU A 524 2.63 -28.49 2.03
CA LEU A 524 4.00 -28.99 2.12
C LEU A 524 3.97 -30.52 1.95
N ASP A 525 4.57 -30.98 0.86
CA ASP A 525 4.71 -32.40 0.54
C ASP A 525 6.13 -32.88 0.89
N THR A 526 6.27 -34.16 1.24
CA THR A 526 7.58 -34.80 1.39
C THR A 526 7.83 -35.72 0.21
N ILE A 527 8.85 -35.42 -0.60
CA ILE A 527 9.22 -36.23 -1.77
C ILE A 527 10.70 -36.58 -1.63
N ASN A 528 10.98 -37.86 -1.44
CA ASN A 528 12.34 -38.36 -1.19
C ASN A 528 13.01 -37.61 -0.02
N GLU A 529 14.13 -36.95 -0.32
CA GLU A 529 14.99 -36.21 0.60
C GLU A 529 14.68 -34.71 0.65
N SER A 530 13.56 -34.28 0.07
CA SER A 530 13.19 -32.86 -0.06
C SER A 530 11.75 -32.61 0.41
N TYR A 531 11.48 -31.35 0.72
CA TYR A 531 10.15 -30.80 0.90
C TYR A 531 9.75 -30.03 -0.36
N GLU A 532 8.48 -30.14 -0.75
CA GLU A 532 7.90 -29.32 -1.82
C GLU A 532 6.76 -28.48 -1.27
N LEU A 533 6.92 -27.16 -1.34
CA LEU A 533 5.95 -26.17 -0.91
C LEU A 533 5.25 -25.57 -2.13
N SER A 534 3.93 -25.73 -2.20
CA SER A 534 3.12 -25.26 -3.33
C SER A 534 1.81 -24.63 -2.86
N VAL A 535 1.26 -23.75 -3.69
CA VAL A 535 -0.04 -23.10 -3.46
C VAL A 535 -1.17 -24.12 -3.58
N VAL A 536 -2.23 -23.93 -2.79
CA VAL A 536 -3.50 -24.66 -2.95
C VAL A 536 -4.64 -23.69 -3.26
N SER A 537 -5.70 -24.21 -3.87
CA SER A 537 -6.89 -23.41 -4.13
C SER A 537 -7.52 -22.93 -2.81
N ILE A 538 -7.76 -21.62 -2.73
CA ILE A 538 -8.24 -20.98 -1.52
C ILE A 538 -9.73 -21.23 -1.35
N LYS A 539 -10.14 -21.64 -0.15
CA LYS A 539 -11.55 -21.78 0.26
C LYS A 539 -11.79 -20.97 1.52
N ASN A 540 -12.97 -20.40 1.68
CA ASN A 540 -13.39 -19.68 2.90
C ASN A 540 -12.59 -18.39 3.21
N LEU A 541 -12.03 -17.73 2.19
CA LEU A 541 -11.19 -16.53 2.37
C LEU A 541 -11.92 -15.39 3.10
N GLU A 542 -13.23 -15.29 2.93
CA GLU A 542 -14.10 -14.30 3.59
C GLU A 542 -14.06 -14.40 5.12
N HIS A 543 -13.79 -15.57 5.68
CA HIS A 543 -13.58 -15.75 7.12
C HIS A 543 -12.27 -15.12 7.61
N LEU A 544 -11.33 -14.85 6.69
CA LEU A 544 -10.09 -14.14 6.94
C LEU A 544 -10.15 -12.66 6.54
N ASN A 545 -11.34 -12.09 6.34
CA ASN A 545 -11.50 -10.65 6.13
C ASN A 545 -10.80 -9.83 7.23
N ILE A 546 -10.70 -10.35 8.45
CA ILE A 546 -9.95 -9.71 9.55
C ILE A 546 -8.48 -9.37 9.18
N ILE A 547 -7.86 -10.18 8.32
CA ILE A 547 -6.49 -9.97 7.83
C ILE A 547 -6.51 -9.30 6.46
N PHE A 548 -7.26 -9.86 5.50
CA PHE A 548 -7.09 -9.55 4.08
C PHE A 548 -8.07 -8.48 3.55
N GLN A 549 -9.18 -8.25 4.24
CA GLN A 549 -10.20 -7.23 3.92
C GLN A 549 -10.79 -6.61 5.20
N PRO A 550 -9.96 -5.92 6.01
CA PRO A 550 -10.30 -5.51 7.38
C PRO A 550 -11.58 -4.70 7.53
N GLU A 551 -11.89 -3.85 6.55
CA GLU A 551 -13.09 -3.04 6.48
C GLU A 551 -14.36 -3.88 6.30
N ARG A 552 -14.23 -5.10 5.76
CA ARG A 552 -15.33 -6.07 5.57
C ARG A 552 -15.44 -7.08 6.71
N ALA A 553 -14.50 -7.09 7.64
CA ALA A 553 -14.48 -8.03 8.76
C ALA A 553 -15.64 -7.81 9.76
N ALA A 554 -16.28 -6.63 9.72
CA ALA A 554 -17.42 -6.26 10.57
C ALA A 554 -17.20 -6.54 12.07
N LEU A 555 -15.96 -6.40 12.55
CA LEU A 555 -15.62 -6.71 13.93
C LEU A 555 -16.36 -5.79 14.93
N PRO A 556 -16.83 -6.33 16.05
CA PRO A 556 -17.57 -5.55 17.04
C PRO A 556 -16.69 -4.47 17.66
N LEU A 557 -17.36 -3.44 18.15
CA LEU A 557 -16.77 -2.39 18.96
C LEU A 557 -16.03 -2.97 20.16
N ASN A 558 -14.81 -2.49 20.39
CA ASN A 558 -14.02 -2.85 21.56
C ASN A 558 -13.84 -1.64 22.48
N LYS A 559 -14.32 -1.76 23.72
CA LYS A 559 -14.25 -0.69 24.73
C LYS A 559 -12.83 -0.22 25.01
N SER A 560 -11.86 -1.14 25.16
CA SER A 560 -10.50 -0.77 25.58
C SER A 560 -9.68 -0.15 24.45
N LYS A 561 -10.10 -0.38 23.19
CA LYS A 561 -9.48 0.25 22.02
C LYS A 561 -10.15 1.57 21.65
N THR A 562 -11.47 1.66 21.78
CA THR A 562 -12.25 2.85 21.43
C THR A 562 -11.71 4.10 22.13
N VAL A 563 -11.44 5.14 21.34
CA VAL A 563 -10.96 6.41 21.88
C VAL A 563 -12.16 7.24 22.29
N ILE A 564 -12.25 7.58 23.56
CA ILE A 564 -13.21 8.52 24.09
C ILE A 564 -12.48 9.63 24.83
N TYR A 565 -12.73 10.87 24.44
CA TYR A 565 -12.09 12.04 25.03
C TYR A 565 -13.13 13.13 25.30
N TRP A 566 -13.13 13.65 26.53
CA TRP A 566 -13.99 14.77 26.91
C TRP A 566 -13.21 16.06 26.68
N ASN A 567 -13.66 16.87 25.71
CA ASN A 567 -13.06 18.18 25.44
C ASN A 567 -13.16 19.09 26.68
N ASN A 568 -14.34 19.05 27.28
CA ASN A 568 -14.70 19.75 28.50
C ASN A 568 -15.72 18.90 29.26
N LYS A 569 -15.80 19.07 30.58
CA LYS A 569 -16.87 18.51 31.44
C LYS A 569 -17.72 19.59 32.10
N ASP A 570 -17.33 20.83 31.86
CA ASP A 570 -17.98 22.03 32.33
C ASP A 570 -18.30 22.90 31.12
N ALA A 571 -19.47 23.52 31.09
CA ALA A 571 -19.87 24.46 30.05
C ALA A 571 -20.75 25.56 30.61
N ILE A 572 -20.97 26.63 29.85
CA ILE A 572 -21.89 27.70 30.22
C ILE A 572 -23.28 27.38 29.65
N ALA A 573 -24.29 27.34 30.51
CA ALA A 573 -25.68 27.08 30.14
C ALA A 573 -26.16 28.07 29.05
N GLY A 574 -26.76 27.53 27.98
CA GLY A 574 -27.29 28.31 26.84
C GLY A 574 -26.23 29.08 26.04
N ARG A 575 -24.95 28.66 26.09
CA ARG A 575 -23.84 29.27 25.32
C ARG A 575 -23.03 28.26 24.53
N ASN A 576 -22.45 27.26 25.20
CA ASN A 576 -21.55 26.30 24.56
C ASN A 576 -21.86 24.87 25.03
N PRO A 577 -21.62 23.86 24.18
CA PRO A 577 -21.83 22.47 24.58
C PRO A 577 -20.64 21.94 25.39
N ILE A 578 -20.93 20.86 26.09
CA ILE A 578 -19.97 19.85 26.52
C ILE A 578 -19.74 18.92 25.34
N ARG A 579 -18.51 18.87 24.84
CA ARG A 579 -18.17 18.09 23.64
C ARG A 579 -17.39 16.83 23.98
N ILE A 580 -17.84 15.71 23.44
CA ILE A 580 -17.15 14.41 23.52
C ILE A 580 -16.66 14.05 22.13
N PHE A 581 -15.39 13.66 22.06
CA PHE A 581 -14.80 13.02 20.90
C PHE A 581 -14.90 11.50 21.06
N LEU A 582 -15.40 10.83 20.03
CA LEU A 582 -15.55 9.38 20.01
C LEU A 582 -14.99 8.80 18.70
N LEU A 583 -13.98 7.96 18.78
CA LEU A 583 -13.51 7.13 17.66
C LEU A 583 -13.74 5.65 18.02
N PRO A 584 -14.79 5.01 17.50
CA PRO A 584 -15.09 3.62 17.77
C PRO A 584 -14.08 2.71 17.08
N LEU A 585 -13.38 1.90 17.88
CA LEU A 585 -12.36 0.98 17.38
C LEU A 585 -12.70 -0.46 17.75
N ASN A 586 -12.42 -1.40 16.85
CA ASN A 586 -12.52 -2.83 17.11
C ASN A 586 -11.28 -3.36 17.86
N ILE A 587 -11.23 -4.67 18.12
CA ILE A 587 -10.13 -5.32 18.85
C ILE A 587 -8.75 -5.13 18.20
N LEU A 588 -8.71 -4.90 16.89
CA LEU A 588 -7.48 -4.63 16.13
C LEU A 588 -7.09 -3.14 16.09
N SER A 589 -7.72 -2.30 16.92
CA SER A 589 -7.54 -0.85 16.92
C SER A 589 -7.92 -0.18 15.58
N ARG A 590 -8.82 -0.80 14.80
CA ARG A 590 -9.30 -0.24 13.53
C ARG A 590 -10.68 0.38 13.69
N PRO A 591 -11.01 1.45 12.94
CA PRO A 591 -12.36 2.00 12.89
C PRO A 591 -13.41 0.91 12.68
N THR A 592 -14.49 0.97 13.43
CA THR A 592 -15.62 0.07 13.23
C THR A 592 -16.95 0.81 13.20
N LYS A 593 -17.87 0.29 12.39
CA LYS A 593 -19.22 0.78 12.28
C LYS A 593 -19.98 0.46 13.57
N ILE A 594 -20.72 1.44 14.07
CA ILE A 594 -21.71 1.24 15.13
C ILE A 594 -23.10 1.57 14.58
N ARG A 595 -24.15 1.22 15.30
CA ARG A 595 -25.53 1.53 14.91
C ARG A 595 -26.04 2.80 15.57
N ARG A 596 -25.66 3.04 16.83
CA ARG A 596 -26.14 4.19 17.61
C ARG A 596 -25.22 4.54 18.77
N ILE A 597 -25.30 5.80 19.20
CA ILE A 597 -24.78 6.26 20.48
C ILE A 597 -25.98 6.60 21.36
N GLU A 598 -25.96 6.15 22.61
CA GLU A 598 -26.94 6.50 23.62
C GLU A 598 -26.26 7.23 24.77
N VAL A 599 -26.82 8.38 25.14
CA VAL A 599 -26.39 9.13 26.31
C VAL A 599 -27.51 9.11 27.34
N THR A 600 -27.24 8.52 28.50
CA THR A 600 -28.20 8.49 29.61
C THR A 600 -27.77 9.46 30.71
N SER A 601 -28.77 10.06 31.36
CA SER A 601 -28.58 11.05 32.41
C SER A 601 -29.50 10.76 33.59
N ASN A 602 -29.07 11.11 34.80
CA ASN A 602 -29.94 11.09 35.98
C ASN A 602 -30.90 12.30 36.06
N ASN A 603 -30.75 13.28 35.17
CA ASN A 603 -31.57 14.50 35.12
C ASN A 603 -31.83 14.91 33.66
N THR A 604 -32.59 14.07 32.95
CA THR A 604 -32.79 14.18 31.48
C THR A 604 -33.64 15.36 31.05
N SER A 605 -34.44 15.96 31.93
CA SER A 605 -35.45 16.97 31.55
C SER A 605 -34.87 18.29 31.05
N ASN A 606 -33.55 18.53 31.19
CA ASN A 606 -32.90 19.80 30.86
C ASN A 606 -31.74 19.69 29.85
N LEU A 607 -31.45 18.50 29.30
CA LEU A 607 -30.32 18.30 28.39
C LEU A 607 -30.78 18.15 26.94
N ASN A 608 -30.10 18.83 26.03
CA ASN A 608 -30.21 18.64 24.59
C ASN A 608 -28.92 18.04 24.04
N ILE A 609 -29.04 16.92 23.31
CA ILE A 609 -27.90 16.11 22.86
C ILE A 609 -27.90 16.06 21.35
N THR A 610 -26.80 16.51 20.75
CA THR A 610 -26.57 16.42 19.31
C THR A 610 -25.65 15.24 19.02
N TYR A 611 -26.14 14.34 18.17
CA TYR A 611 -25.44 13.12 17.77
C TYR A 611 -24.79 13.25 16.39
N PRO A 612 -23.82 12.38 16.06
CA PRO A 612 -23.25 12.27 14.72
C PRO A 612 -24.33 11.93 13.69
N GLN A 613 -24.23 12.50 12.49
CA GLN A 613 -25.16 12.24 11.38
C GLN A 613 -24.82 10.97 10.59
N ASP A 614 -23.64 10.40 10.82
CA ASP A 614 -23.13 9.24 10.08
C ASP A 614 -22.29 8.37 11.01
N TYR A 615 -22.63 7.08 11.06
CA TYR A 615 -21.97 6.06 11.88
C TYR A 615 -21.13 5.09 11.04
N SER A 616 -20.77 5.47 9.81
CA SER A 616 -19.90 4.69 8.90
C SER A 616 -18.44 4.60 9.38
N TYR A 617 -17.64 3.77 8.71
CA TYR A 617 -16.23 3.56 9.04
C TYR A 617 -15.41 4.83 8.79
N LYS A 618 -15.11 5.57 9.85
CA LYS A 618 -14.33 6.81 9.79
C LYS A 618 -13.04 6.78 10.59
N ILE A 619 -11.98 7.38 10.05
CA ILE A 619 -10.71 7.60 10.76
C ILE A 619 -10.77 8.83 11.66
N THR A 620 -11.72 9.74 11.39
CA THR A 620 -11.93 10.94 12.20
C THR A 620 -12.89 10.66 13.35
N PRO A 621 -12.63 11.19 14.56
CA PRO A 621 -13.57 11.08 15.67
C PRO A 621 -14.92 11.72 15.34
N TRP A 622 -15.97 11.14 15.89
CA TRP A 622 -17.30 11.72 15.97
C TRP A 622 -17.42 12.67 17.16
N PHE A 623 -18.39 13.57 17.04
CA PHE A 623 -18.73 14.52 18.08
C PHE A 623 -20.09 14.20 18.67
N VAL A 624 -20.15 14.12 20.00
CA VAL A 624 -21.41 14.14 20.76
C VAL A 624 -21.40 15.41 21.60
N ASP A 625 -22.34 16.30 21.31
CA ASP A 625 -22.47 17.58 22.01
C ASP A 625 -23.66 17.55 22.96
N ILE A 626 -23.40 17.81 24.24
CA ILE A 626 -24.42 17.91 25.28
C ILE A 626 -24.56 19.38 25.67
N SER A 627 -25.78 19.91 25.62
CA SER A 627 -26.08 21.30 25.94
C SER A 627 -27.25 21.38 26.92
N SER A 628 -27.36 22.49 27.65
CA SER A 628 -28.41 22.74 28.63
C SER A 628 -28.67 24.23 28.74
N GLU A 629 -29.93 24.63 28.90
CA GLU A 629 -30.33 25.99 29.29
C GLU A 629 -30.38 26.17 30.83
N ALA A 630 -30.40 25.05 31.56
CA ALA A 630 -30.41 25.03 33.01
C ALA A 630 -28.99 24.96 33.59
N ILE A 631 -28.81 25.63 34.73
CA ILE A 631 -27.59 25.53 35.55
C ILE A 631 -27.73 24.27 36.41
N GLY A 632 -26.63 23.56 36.59
CA GLY A 632 -26.59 22.40 37.49
C GLY A 632 -25.64 21.32 37.03
N SER A 633 -25.53 20.28 37.84
CA SER A 633 -24.75 19.10 37.52
C SER A 633 -25.63 17.91 37.16
N SER A 634 -25.07 17.00 36.36
CA SER A 634 -25.69 15.73 36.01
C SER A 634 -24.64 14.65 35.88
N PHE A 635 -25.02 13.39 36.10
CA PHE A 635 -24.20 12.23 35.79
C PHE A 635 -24.58 11.70 34.41
N ILE A 636 -23.60 11.56 33.54
CA ILE A 636 -23.75 11.06 32.18
C ILE A 636 -23.10 9.70 32.04
N SER A 637 -23.83 8.77 31.42
CA SER A 637 -23.26 7.53 30.89
C SER A 637 -23.43 7.49 29.38
N ILE A 638 -22.41 6.97 28.69
CA ILE A 638 -22.37 6.90 27.23
C ILE A 638 -22.25 5.42 26.84
N LYS A 639 -23.17 4.97 26.00
CA LYS A 639 -23.11 3.68 25.33
C LYS A 639 -22.97 3.88 23.83
N ALA A 640 -22.21 3.02 23.19
CA ALA A 640 -22.21 2.85 21.74
C ALA A 640 -22.63 1.41 21.46
N ASP A 641 -23.74 1.25 20.75
CA ASP A 641 -24.50 0.01 20.69
C ASP A 641 -24.72 -0.56 22.11
N GLU A 642 -24.26 -1.77 22.39
CA GLU A 642 -24.40 -2.43 23.70
C GLU A 642 -23.17 -2.22 24.62
N VAL A 643 -22.18 -1.43 24.19
CA VAL A 643 -20.92 -1.24 24.92
C VAL A 643 -20.94 0.06 25.73
N THR A 644 -20.85 -0.04 27.05
CA THR A 644 -20.69 1.12 27.95
C THR A 644 -19.29 1.71 27.84
N LEU A 645 -19.18 2.89 27.22
CA LEU A 645 -17.93 3.61 26.99
C LEU A 645 -17.54 4.52 28.16
N ALA A 646 -18.52 5.17 28.77
CA ALA A 646 -18.35 5.99 29.96
C ALA A 646 -19.54 5.77 30.89
N GLU A 647 -19.30 5.81 32.21
CA GLU A 647 -20.32 5.56 33.21
C GLU A 647 -20.23 6.60 34.33
N ASN A 648 -21.36 7.19 34.67
CA ASN A 648 -21.52 8.15 35.78
C ASN A 648 -20.50 9.30 35.77
N VAL A 649 -20.20 9.85 34.60
CA VAL A 649 -19.31 11.01 34.46
C VAL A 649 -20.07 12.27 34.86
N THR A 650 -19.60 12.96 35.89
CA THR A 650 -20.16 14.26 36.27
C THR A 650 -19.88 15.31 35.21
N ILE A 651 -20.93 16.00 34.79
CA ILE A 651 -20.88 17.21 33.98
C ILE A 651 -21.54 18.37 34.71
N VAL A 652 -21.12 19.60 34.42
CA VAL A 652 -21.65 20.82 35.07
C VAL A 652 -21.94 21.90 34.04
N PHE A 653 -23.14 22.48 34.12
CA PHE A 653 -23.50 23.70 33.40
C PHE A 653 -23.50 24.89 34.37
N HIS A 654 -22.56 25.80 34.17
CA HIS A 654 -22.38 27.04 34.92
C HIS A 654 -23.26 28.16 34.36
N ALA A 655 -23.52 29.17 35.18
CA ALA A 655 -24.35 30.31 34.85
C ALA A 655 -23.76 31.15 33.71
N ASN A 656 -24.61 31.53 32.77
CA ASN A 656 -24.27 32.56 31.81
C ASN A 656 -24.43 33.94 32.44
N CYS A 657 -23.36 34.47 33.04
CA CYS A 657 -23.41 35.73 33.79
C CYS A 657 -23.72 36.96 32.94
N SER A 658 -23.60 36.87 31.60
CA SER A 658 -24.07 37.92 30.70
C SER A 658 -25.61 38.01 30.64
N LYS A 659 -26.30 36.89 30.86
CA LYS A 659 -27.76 36.80 30.87
C LYS A 659 -28.34 36.76 32.30
N ARG A 660 -27.54 36.33 33.29
CA ARG A 660 -27.97 36.09 34.68
C ARG A 660 -27.07 36.83 35.69
N PHE A 661 -26.88 38.13 35.47
CA PHE A 661 -25.95 38.96 36.27
C PHE A 661 -26.22 38.91 37.78
N GLN A 662 -27.48 39.10 38.19
CA GLN A 662 -27.86 39.11 39.62
C GLN A 662 -27.66 37.76 40.30
N TYR A 663 -27.84 36.64 39.57
CA TYR A 663 -27.53 35.31 40.09
C TYR A 663 -26.02 35.14 40.34
N CYS A 664 -25.18 35.57 39.39
CA CYS A 664 -23.73 35.44 39.50
C CYS A 664 -23.11 36.35 40.58
N LEU A 665 -23.70 37.51 40.87
CA LEU A 665 -23.28 38.35 41.99
C LEU A 665 -23.43 37.63 43.33
N ASN A 666 -24.49 36.83 43.48
CA ASN A 666 -24.76 36.05 44.68
C ASN A 666 -24.04 34.69 44.69
N HIS A 667 -23.40 34.30 43.58
CA HIS A 667 -22.69 33.02 43.42
C HIS A 667 -21.30 33.28 42.81
N PRO A 668 -20.31 33.74 43.61
CA PRO A 668 -19.02 34.20 43.09
C PRO A 668 -18.25 33.11 42.32
N GLY A 669 -18.45 31.82 42.63
CA GLY A 669 -17.85 30.71 41.89
C GLY A 669 -18.28 30.66 40.42
N GLU A 670 -19.56 30.93 40.15
CA GLU A 670 -20.15 30.97 38.80
C GLU A 670 -19.58 32.15 37.99
N LEU A 671 -19.43 33.31 38.64
CA LEU A 671 -18.83 34.49 38.03
C LEU A 671 -17.36 34.25 37.66
N VAL A 672 -16.59 33.64 38.57
CA VAL A 672 -15.18 33.30 38.33
C VAL A 672 -15.04 32.30 37.18
N TYR A 673 -15.87 31.25 37.15
CA TYR A 673 -15.84 30.27 36.05
C TYR A 673 -16.21 30.91 34.71
N PHE A 674 -17.26 31.72 34.68
CA PHE A 674 -17.68 32.44 33.48
C PHE A 674 -16.54 33.30 32.94
N ILE A 675 -15.95 34.17 33.78
CA ILE A 675 -14.82 35.04 33.39
C ILE A 675 -13.63 34.21 32.87
N LYS A 676 -13.25 33.14 33.59
CA LYS A 676 -12.15 32.25 33.18
C LYS A 676 -12.39 31.64 31.80
N THR A 677 -13.61 31.22 31.53
CA THR A 677 -14.01 30.63 30.24
C THR A 677 -13.92 31.67 29.12
N ILE A 678 -14.43 32.89 29.33
CA ILE A 678 -14.31 33.99 28.35
C ILE A 678 -12.86 34.32 28.04
N ILE A 679 -12.01 34.41 29.08
CA ILE A 679 -10.58 34.70 28.90
C ILE A 679 -9.92 33.56 28.12
N SER A 680 -10.21 32.30 28.46
CA SER A 680 -9.67 31.14 27.74
C SER A 680 -10.04 31.14 26.26
N GLU A 681 -11.28 31.48 25.92
CA GLU A 681 -11.76 31.60 24.53
C GLU A 681 -11.07 32.74 23.76
N GLN A 682 -10.80 33.86 24.41
CA GLN A 682 -10.09 34.98 23.77
C GLN A 682 -8.61 34.65 23.57
N VAL A 683 -7.97 33.99 24.54
CA VAL A 683 -6.58 33.53 24.43
C VAL A 683 -6.43 32.46 23.35
N SER A 684 -7.40 31.55 23.18
CA SER A 684 -7.35 30.56 22.10
C SER A 684 -7.47 31.19 20.72
N LYS A 685 -8.27 32.26 20.56
CA LYS A 685 -8.36 33.05 19.31
C LYS A 685 -7.08 33.82 18.96
N LEU A 686 -6.22 34.08 19.95
CA LEU A 686 -4.95 34.79 19.78
C LEU A 686 -3.77 33.85 19.48
N LYS A 687 -3.96 32.53 19.59
CA LYS A 687 -2.97 31.57 19.12
C LYS A 687 -3.13 31.40 17.61
N PRO A 688 -2.07 31.57 16.81
CA PRO A 688 -2.13 31.20 15.40
C PRO A 688 -2.47 29.70 15.32
N GLU A 689 -3.41 29.34 14.44
CA GLU A 689 -3.66 27.95 14.07
C GLU A 689 -2.33 27.40 13.51
N SER A 690 -1.69 26.52 14.27
CA SER A 690 -0.42 25.89 13.94
C SER A 690 -0.62 24.56 13.26
#